data_AF-A0A929PKS6-F1
#
_entry.id   AF-A0A929PKS6-F1
#
_cell.length_a   1.000
_cell.length_b   1.000
_cell.length_c   1.000
_cell.angle_alpha   90.00
_cell.angle_beta   90.00
_cell.angle_gamma   90.00
#
_symmetry.space_group_name_H-M   'P 1'
#
loop_
_entity.id
_entity.type
_entity.pdbx_description
1 polymer ?
#
loop_
_entity_poly.entity_id
_entity_poly.type
_entity_poly.pdbx_seq_one_letter_code
_entity_poly.pdbx_strand_id
1 'polypeptide(L)'
;MKKFRSILLEDSFRLSGMIFILLSLAIFSIGAFLIPNSETELTSFFICYCITTVFTFAVLLRALGQYGWKISRAKLDHTVILLIFWLISAFAFNKEMSVFDNSASWVSTYICLAAATVLLALFQKELSIRVKYVLSFFMGTALVLFGYYAMYLLPLYIIGALAAIFLGLSVHVFIPFFLCIVILVYAYRFHRITPGLKYAFGAGIVLPLFILCGFLLQWINIQGKVVTVQEQNTSGNNILPDWANIAQALPHTSITEKFLKAGLVYTIPDKSSNWFWGDFGRNSFGEARKHDPMVMIASLLVGKIDLSDENRIQILKTVFDSRHLAEERLWSGDDLITSRVITEAKLYPEYRMAYTEKTLSIKNTNRNTWRGSQEAIYTFQLPEGSVVSSLSLWINGVEEHARLTTKGKADSAYHQIVGVENRDPSVVHWQEGNQVTVRVFPCAIEEDRKFKIGITSPMLLENGRLIYQNSSFKGPSPNRADEKVRLSFSSVPKSIDTDLSGIGLTYTDNRTYQNDWQLSMNSVPLAKAGFSFAGKSYKIKESADINTFFKPDYIYLDINNTWTKAELTNLWANIKSHRVYAFDQQLLELNEKNIWSTFDKLSQLNFSLFPLYTIPDVEKSVVITKCNSQSPNLSDLDQSKFYTSSKSFLSKAIPIHVYNIGQNLNPYLQTLKQFNLLRYTTGTIAQFNQQVQQNRFPEQQELDNAISIKSSRLMIQESADTTSDQAPDHLLRLFAYHKILRNISATYFQKDYTNPDLLKNADQAFIVSPVSSLIVLETKKDYERFDIDESKNSLKNASIQSSGAAPEPHEWVLIILCTSIMIYVYCQSVHFKKLRSKWAV
;
A
#
# COMPACT_ATOMS: atom_id res chain seq x y z
N MET A 1 -39.65 -5.56 -27.91
CA MET A 1 -39.14 -4.45 -28.76
C MET A 1 -40.23 -3.69 -29.52
N LYS A 2 -41.09 -4.33 -30.35
CA LYS A 2 -42.15 -3.60 -31.11
C LYS A 2 -43.09 -2.73 -30.25
N LYS A 3 -43.56 -3.23 -29.09
CA LYS A 3 -44.42 -2.47 -28.14
C LYS A 3 -43.71 -1.30 -27.43
N PHE A 4 -42.42 -1.43 -27.13
CA PHE A 4 -41.65 -0.34 -26.53
C PHE A 4 -41.44 0.81 -27.50
N ARG A 5 -41.16 0.48 -28.78
CA ARG A 5 -40.97 1.45 -29.84
C ARG A 5 -42.25 2.23 -30.14
N SER A 6 -43.42 1.59 -30.15
CA SER A 6 -44.70 2.28 -30.37
C SER A 6 -45.00 3.30 -29.26
N ILE A 7 -44.74 2.94 -28.01
CA ILE A 7 -45.03 3.80 -26.84
C ILE A 7 -44.06 4.98 -26.73
N LEU A 8 -42.78 4.76 -27.01
CA LEU A 8 -41.84 5.87 -27.13
C LEU A 8 -42.28 6.86 -28.22
N LEU A 9 -42.83 6.38 -29.33
CA LEU A 9 -43.31 7.22 -30.43
C LEU A 9 -44.68 7.88 -30.17
N GLU A 10 -45.50 7.34 -29.26
CA GLU A 10 -46.80 7.92 -28.86
C GLU A 10 -46.69 9.22 -28.05
N ASP A 11 -45.60 9.43 -27.32
CA ASP A 11 -45.32 10.67 -26.59
C ASP A 11 -43.92 11.17 -26.94
N SER A 12 -43.84 11.98 -27.99
CA SER A 12 -42.59 12.55 -28.51
C SER A 12 -41.81 13.31 -27.43
N PHE A 13 -42.50 13.90 -26.45
CA PHE A 13 -41.87 14.61 -25.34
C PHE A 13 -41.17 13.65 -24.39
N ARG A 14 -41.81 12.50 -24.07
CA ARG A 14 -41.17 11.44 -23.27
C ARG A 14 -39.95 10.85 -23.98
N LEU A 15 -40.05 10.56 -25.28
CA LEU A 15 -38.91 10.06 -26.07
C LEU A 15 -37.76 11.06 -26.10
N SER A 16 -38.06 12.35 -26.32
CA SER A 16 -37.03 13.40 -26.26
C SER A 16 -36.34 13.43 -24.90
N GLY A 17 -37.09 13.40 -23.79
CA GLY A 17 -36.54 13.36 -22.44
C GLY A 17 -35.61 12.17 -22.20
N MET A 18 -35.98 10.97 -22.65
CA MET A 18 -35.12 9.78 -22.52
C MET A 18 -33.81 9.89 -23.32
N ILE A 19 -33.86 10.46 -24.53
CA ILE A 19 -32.66 10.70 -25.35
C ILE A 19 -31.76 11.71 -24.66
N PHE A 20 -32.31 12.81 -24.14
CA PHE A 20 -31.54 13.83 -23.44
C PHE A 20 -30.97 13.34 -22.11
N ILE A 21 -31.61 12.39 -21.41
CA ILE A 21 -31.01 11.72 -20.24
C ILE A 21 -29.76 10.95 -20.65
N LEU A 22 -29.82 10.17 -21.72
CA LEU A 22 -28.65 9.45 -22.24
C LEU A 22 -27.54 10.42 -22.65
N LEU A 23 -27.89 11.55 -23.28
CA LEU A 23 -26.96 12.60 -23.62
C LEU A 23 -26.31 13.23 -22.37
N SER A 24 -27.10 13.57 -21.36
CA SER A 24 -26.62 14.16 -20.10
C SER A 24 -25.72 13.17 -19.34
N LEU A 25 -26.08 11.88 -19.29
CA LEU A 25 -25.24 10.83 -18.74
C LEU A 25 -23.94 10.65 -19.54
N ALA A 26 -24.00 10.72 -20.87
CA ALA A 26 -22.81 10.64 -21.72
C ALA A 26 -21.89 11.84 -21.48
N ILE A 27 -22.44 13.06 -21.41
CA ILE A 27 -21.67 14.28 -21.10
C ILE A 27 -21.03 14.17 -19.72
N PHE A 28 -21.79 13.80 -18.69
CA PHE A 28 -21.26 13.56 -17.36
C PHE A 28 -20.16 12.48 -17.36
N SER A 29 -20.36 11.37 -18.08
CA SER A 29 -19.38 10.27 -18.13
C SER A 29 -18.13 10.65 -18.93
N ILE A 30 -18.26 11.42 -20.01
CA ILE A 30 -17.13 11.93 -20.80
C ILE A 30 -16.29 12.87 -19.94
N GLY A 31 -16.93 13.84 -19.28
CA GLY A 31 -16.26 14.76 -18.37
C GLY A 31 -15.65 14.06 -17.15
N ALA A 32 -16.30 13.03 -16.61
CA ALA A 32 -15.81 12.34 -15.42
C ALA A 32 -14.70 11.31 -15.70
N PHE A 33 -14.73 10.63 -16.86
CA PHE A 33 -13.89 9.44 -17.09
C PHE A 33 -13.01 9.47 -18.34
N LEU A 34 -13.38 10.20 -19.39
CA LEU A 34 -12.69 10.14 -20.70
C LEU A 34 -11.72 11.30 -20.92
N ILE A 35 -12.13 12.53 -20.63
CA ILE A 35 -11.29 13.72 -20.79
C ILE A 35 -11.39 14.54 -19.52
N PRO A 36 -10.86 14.06 -18.41
CA PRO A 36 -11.36 14.55 -17.15
C PRO A 36 -10.38 15.65 -16.70
N ASN A 37 -10.80 16.91 -16.82
CA ASN A 37 -10.09 18.12 -16.37
C ASN A 37 -11.11 19.13 -15.77
N SER A 38 -10.67 20.11 -14.98
CA SER A 38 -11.58 21.03 -14.24
C SER A 38 -12.47 21.84 -15.18
N GLU A 39 -11.94 22.30 -16.31
CA GLU A 39 -12.75 23.03 -17.31
C GLU A 39 -13.84 22.16 -17.94
N THR A 40 -13.55 20.90 -18.27
CA THR A 40 -14.51 19.97 -18.87
C THR A 40 -15.54 19.44 -17.88
N GLU A 41 -15.21 19.31 -16.60
CA GLU A 41 -16.17 18.97 -15.53
C GLU A 41 -17.10 20.14 -15.24
N LEU A 42 -16.58 21.37 -15.12
CA LEU A 42 -17.38 22.57 -14.97
C LEU A 42 -18.29 22.78 -16.20
N THR A 43 -17.73 22.58 -17.41
CA THR A 43 -18.49 22.63 -18.66
C THR A 43 -19.56 21.53 -18.69
N SER A 44 -19.21 20.29 -18.32
CA SER A 44 -20.16 19.17 -18.21
C SER A 44 -21.28 19.48 -17.20
N PHE A 45 -20.95 20.09 -16.06
CA PHE A 45 -21.92 20.55 -15.08
C PHE A 45 -22.85 21.61 -15.68
N PHE A 46 -22.31 22.68 -16.26
CA PHE A 46 -23.14 23.73 -16.87
C PHE A 46 -24.01 23.18 -18.00
N ILE A 47 -23.52 22.29 -18.85
CA ILE A 47 -24.33 21.67 -19.90
C ILE A 47 -25.44 20.82 -19.30
N CYS A 48 -25.14 19.95 -18.33
CA CYS A 48 -26.14 19.14 -17.64
C CYS A 48 -27.18 20.01 -16.93
N TYR A 49 -26.75 21.09 -16.28
CA TYR A 49 -27.61 22.05 -15.59
C TYR A 49 -28.48 22.84 -16.57
N CYS A 50 -27.94 23.27 -17.71
CA CYS A 50 -28.69 23.93 -18.78
C CYS A 50 -29.76 23.00 -19.37
N ILE A 51 -29.40 21.75 -19.71
CA ILE A 51 -30.36 20.74 -20.19
C ILE A 51 -31.47 20.55 -19.16
N THR A 52 -31.11 20.39 -17.88
CA THR A 52 -32.05 20.21 -16.77
C THR A 52 -32.99 21.41 -16.64
N THR A 53 -32.46 22.63 -16.70
CA THR A 53 -33.22 23.88 -16.56
C THR A 53 -34.17 24.09 -17.74
N VAL A 54 -33.70 23.90 -18.98
CA VAL A 54 -34.53 23.98 -20.19
C VAL A 54 -35.65 22.95 -20.14
N PHE A 55 -35.35 21.71 -19.73
CA PHE A 55 -36.36 20.68 -19.60
C PHE A 55 -37.35 21.00 -18.47
N THR A 56 -36.89 21.58 -17.35
CA THR A 56 -37.74 22.07 -16.26
C THR A 56 -38.76 23.08 -16.79
N PHE A 57 -38.31 24.11 -17.52
CA PHE A 57 -39.20 25.10 -18.12
C PHE A 57 -40.14 24.48 -19.15
N ALA A 58 -39.67 23.55 -19.99
CA ALA A 58 -40.52 22.86 -20.97
C ALA A 58 -41.64 22.04 -20.31
N VAL A 59 -41.34 21.33 -19.22
CA VAL A 59 -42.34 20.61 -18.42
C VAL A 59 -43.34 21.58 -17.77
N LEU A 60 -42.86 22.67 -17.17
CA LEU A 60 -43.70 23.68 -16.53
C LEU A 60 -44.63 24.38 -17.52
N LEU A 61 -44.11 24.86 -18.65
CA LEU A 61 -44.90 25.52 -19.70
C LEU A 61 -45.96 24.58 -20.28
N ARG A 62 -45.59 23.32 -20.52
CA ARG A 62 -46.54 22.31 -21.02
C ARG A 62 -47.62 22.01 -19.99
N ALA A 63 -47.26 21.89 -18.72
CA ALA A 63 -48.22 21.63 -17.65
C ALA A 63 -49.16 22.83 -17.40
N LEU A 64 -48.62 24.06 -17.41
CA LEU A 64 -49.39 25.30 -17.33
C LEU A 64 -50.33 25.46 -18.52
N GLY A 65 -49.84 25.22 -19.74
CA GLY A 65 -50.65 25.35 -20.96
C GLY A 65 -51.79 24.33 -21.04
N GLN A 66 -51.58 23.11 -20.52
CA GLN A 66 -52.60 22.05 -20.56
C GLN A 66 -53.54 22.04 -19.35
N TYR A 67 -53.08 22.44 -18.16
CA TYR A 67 -53.82 22.28 -16.91
C TYR A 67 -53.95 23.59 -16.10
N GLY A 68 -53.44 24.71 -16.60
CA GLY A 68 -53.41 25.99 -15.89
C GLY A 68 -52.71 25.87 -14.54
N TRP A 69 -53.29 26.51 -13.51
CA TRP A 69 -52.80 26.42 -12.13
C TRP A 69 -52.97 25.02 -11.48
N LYS A 70 -53.62 24.06 -12.16
CA LYS A 70 -53.77 22.67 -11.70
C LYS A 70 -52.62 21.78 -12.19
N ILE A 71 -51.38 22.27 -12.10
CA ILE A 71 -50.14 21.60 -12.55
C ILE A 71 -49.98 20.20 -11.93
N SER A 72 -50.52 19.97 -10.73
CA SER A 72 -50.54 18.66 -10.07
C SER A 72 -51.26 17.54 -10.86
N ARG A 73 -52.05 17.89 -11.89
CA ARG A 73 -52.69 16.94 -12.81
C ARG A 73 -51.81 16.54 -14.00
N ALA A 74 -50.61 17.12 -14.13
CA ALA A 74 -49.67 16.79 -15.19
C ALA A 74 -49.23 15.32 -15.15
N LYS A 75 -48.77 14.80 -16.31
CA LYS A 75 -48.28 13.43 -16.42
C LYS A 75 -47.06 13.23 -15.53
N LEU A 76 -47.17 12.28 -14.60
CA LEU A 76 -46.10 11.92 -13.67
C LEU A 76 -44.83 11.43 -14.39
N ASP A 77 -44.96 10.86 -15.58
CA ASP A 77 -43.86 10.46 -16.46
C ASP A 77 -42.89 11.62 -16.74
N HIS A 78 -43.39 12.84 -16.93
CA HIS A 78 -42.57 14.02 -17.21
C HIS A 78 -41.81 14.48 -15.95
N THR A 79 -42.44 14.37 -14.77
CA THR A 79 -41.81 14.64 -13.47
C THR A 79 -40.67 13.67 -13.16
N VAL A 80 -40.83 12.40 -13.50
CA VAL A 80 -39.79 11.37 -13.28
C VAL A 80 -38.53 11.68 -14.09
N ILE A 81 -38.70 11.96 -15.39
CA ILE A 81 -37.60 12.33 -16.28
C ILE A 81 -36.91 13.59 -15.76
N LEU A 82 -37.69 14.58 -15.34
CA LEU A 82 -37.19 15.82 -14.75
C LEU A 82 -36.32 15.55 -13.50
N LEU A 83 -36.79 14.72 -12.56
CA LEU A 83 -36.03 14.43 -11.35
C LEU A 83 -34.72 13.66 -11.62
N ILE A 84 -34.69 12.82 -12.66
CA ILE A 84 -33.46 12.14 -13.07
C ILE A 84 -32.46 13.12 -13.69
N PHE A 85 -32.91 14.10 -14.49
CA PHE A 85 -32.03 15.20 -14.93
C PHE A 85 -31.42 15.95 -13.76
N TRP A 86 -32.25 16.34 -12.80
CA TRP A 86 -31.79 17.01 -11.59
C TRP A 86 -30.84 16.13 -10.76
N LEU A 87 -31.03 14.81 -10.71
CA LEU A 87 -30.12 13.89 -10.04
C LEU A 87 -28.74 13.86 -10.74
N ILE A 88 -28.70 13.78 -12.07
CA ILE A 88 -27.45 13.82 -12.84
C ILE A 88 -26.74 15.16 -12.64
N SER A 89 -27.49 16.26 -12.70
CA SER A 89 -27.00 17.62 -12.42
C SER A 89 -26.44 17.74 -11.00
N ALA A 90 -27.07 17.11 -9.99
CA ALA A 90 -26.57 17.11 -8.62
C ALA A 90 -25.20 16.43 -8.48
N PHE A 91 -25.01 15.27 -9.14
CA PHE A 91 -23.72 14.59 -9.13
C PHE A 91 -22.65 15.32 -9.93
N ALA A 92 -23.02 15.99 -11.03
CA ALA A 92 -22.11 16.87 -11.76
C ALA A 92 -21.71 18.07 -10.89
N PHE A 93 -22.66 18.69 -10.17
CA PHE A 93 -22.38 19.79 -9.24
C PHE A 93 -21.49 19.36 -8.07
N ASN A 94 -21.69 18.15 -7.54
CA ASN A 94 -20.90 17.62 -6.43
C ASN A 94 -19.41 17.44 -6.77
N LYS A 95 -19.03 17.48 -8.06
CA LYS A 95 -17.62 17.47 -8.49
C LYS A 95 -16.96 18.84 -8.38
N GLU A 96 -17.73 19.92 -8.51
CA GLU A 96 -17.26 21.30 -8.34
C GLU A 96 -17.29 21.73 -6.87
N MET A 97 -18.36 21.36 -6.16
CA MET A 97 -18.54 21.65 -4.75
C MET A 97 -18.93 20.37 -4.01
N SER A 98 -18.01 19.78 -3.26
CA SER A 98 -18.22 18.55 -2.51
C SER A 98 -19.26 18.73 -1.40
N VAL A 99 -20.54 18.50 -1.71
CA VAL A 99 -21.62 18.37 -0.72
C VAL A 99 -21.51 17.00 -0.03
N PHE A 100 -21.13 15.98 -0.79
CA PHE A 100 -20.77 14.66 -0.33
C PHE A 100 -19.31 14.38 -0.66
N ASP A 101 -18.60 13.74 0.27
CA ASP A 101 -17.40 12.98 -0.06
C ASP A 101 -17.70 11.92 -1.12
N ASN A 102 -16.67 11.42 -1.81
CA ASN A 102 -16.83 10.41 -2.84
C ASN A 102 -17.63 9.21 -2.32
N SER A 103 -18.71 8.84 -3.00
CA SER A 103 -19.54 7.71 -2.57
C SER A 103 -18.75 6.40 -2.63
N ALA A 104 -18.86 5.56 -1.59
CA ALA A 104 -18.29 4.23 -1.63
C ALA A 104 -18.79 3.47 -2.88
N SER A 105 -17.96 2.60 -3.47
CA SER A 105 -18.24 2.02 -4.80
C SER A 105 -19.59 1.29 -4.87
N TRP A 106 -19.97 0.58 -3.80
CA TRP A 106 -21.27 -0.10 -3.73
C TRP A 106 -22.46 0.87 -3.72
N VAL A 107 -22.30 2.06 -3.11
CA VAL A 107 -23.30 3.13 -3.07
C VAL A 107 -23.47 3.72 -4.46
N SER A 108 -22.37 3.96 -5.18
CA SER A 108 -22.39 4.44 -6.56
C SER A 108 -23.18 3.49 -7.47
N THR A 109 -22.95 2.17 -7.35
CA THR A 109 -23.73 1.15 -8.06
C THR A 109 -25.21 1.18 -7.65
N TYR A 110 -25.50 1.36 -6.36
CA TYR A 110 -26.86 1.41 -5.84
C TYR A 110 -27.63 2.64 -6.36
N ILE A 111 -27.00 3.82 -6.43
CA ILE A 111 -27.57 5.03 -7.03
C ILE A 111 -27.92 4.79 -8.49
N CYS A 112 -26.98 4.25 -9.28
CA CYS A 112 -27.22 3.97 -10.70
C CYS A 112 -28.38 3.01 -10.92
N LEU A 113 -28.44 1.94 -10.11
CA LEU A 113 -29.53 0.97 -10.15
C LEU A 113 -30.88 1.59 -9.75
N ALA A 114 -30.90 2.42 -8.70
CA ALA A 114 -32.11 3.11 -8.25
C ALA A 114 -32.62 4.09 -9.33
N ALA A 115 -31.73 4.88 -9.95
CA ALA A 115 -32.07 5.78 -11.04
C ALA A 115 -32.63 5.02 -12.26
N ALA A 116 -31.97 3.94 -12.67
CA ALA A 116 -32.43 3.08 -13.77
C ALA A 116 -33.80 2.45 -13.46
N THR A 117 -34.02 2.02 -12.22
CA THR A 117 -35.31 1.47 -11.77
C THR A 117 -36.41 2.51 -11.89
N VAL A 118 -36.16 3.75 -11.44
CA VAL A 118 -37.11 4.87 -11.54
C VAL A 118 -37.49 5.18 -13.00
N LEU A 119 -36.53 5.12 -13.91
CA LEU A 119 -36.80 5.26 -15.35
C LEU A 119 -37.60 4.08 -15.94
N LEU A 120 -37.31 2.85 -15.51
CA LEU A 120 -38.04 1.66 -16.00
C LEU A 120 -39.51 1.67 -15.59
N ALA A 121 -39.88 2.35 -14.51
CA ALA A 121 -41.29 2.53 -14.12
C ALA A 121 -42.13 3.30 -15.14
N LEU A 122 -41.52 4.10 -16.02
CA LEU A 122 -42.22 4.76 -17.12
C LEU A 122 -42.91 3.76 -18.07
N PHE A 123 -42.34 2.56 -18.21
CA PHE A 123 -42.82 1.52 -19.11
C PHE A 123 -43.61 0.43 -18.39
N GLN A 124 -43.87 0.62 -17.10
CA GLN A 124 -44.41 -0.40 -16.23
C GLN A 124 -45.68 -1.07 -16.74
N LYS A 125 -46.60 -0.33 -17.38
CA LYS A 125 -47.89 -0.88 -17.85
C LYS A 125 -47.69 -2.07 -18.80
N GLU A 126 -46.65 -2.00 -19.63
CA GLU A 126 -46.35 -2.97 -20.69
C GLU A 126 -45.48 -4.13 -20.27
N LEU A 127 -44.86 -4.03 -19.10
CA LEU A 127 -43.99 -5.06 -18.59
C LEU A 127 -44.79 -6.33 -18.31
N SER A 128 -44.17 -7.48 -18.56
CA SER A 128 -44.74 -8.76 -18.16
C SER A 128 -44.89 -8.80 -16.63
N ILE A 129 -45.81 -9.62 -16.13
CA ILE A 129 -46.07 -9.70 -14.69
C ILE A 129 -44.80 -10.00 -13.89
N ARG A 130 -43.94 -10.92 -14.37
CA ARG A 130 -42.66 -11.26 -13.72
C ARG A 130 -41.74 -10.04 -13.59
N VAL A 131 -41.61 -9.26 -14.66
CA VAL A 131 -40.76 -8.05 -14.67
C VAL A 131 -41.37 -6.96 -13.78
N LYS A 132 -42.70 -6.85 -13.68
CA LYS A 132 -43.36 -5.93 -12.74
C LYS A 132 -43.03 -6.27 -11.28
N TYR A 133 -42.97 -7.54 -10.91
CA TYR A 133 -42.55 -7.94 -9.56
C TYR A 133 -41.09 -7.56 -9.27
N VAL A 134 -40.18 -7.80 -10.23
CA VAL A 134 -38.77 -7.41 -10.10
C VAL A 134 -38.62 -5.88 -10.00
N LEU A 135 -39.31 -5.12 -10.86
CA LEU A 135 -39.33 -3.67 -10.82
C LEU A 135 -39.88 -3.14 -9.48
N SER A 136 -40.98 -3.72 -9.00
CA SER A 136 -41.59 -3.35 -7.71
C SER A 136 -40.63 -3.58 -6.54
N PHE A 137 -39.90 -4.69 -6.57
CA PHE A 137 -38.84 -4.96 -5.59
C PHE A 137 -37.75 -3.88 -5.61
N PHE A 138 -37.18 -3.56 -6.78
CA PHE A 138 -36.15 -2.52 -6.87
C PHE A 138 -36.68 -1.10 -6.60
N MET A 139 -37.98 -0.84 -6.77
CA MET A 139 -38.62 0.40 -6.33
C MET A 139 -38.60 0.52 -4.80
N GLY A 140 -38.83 -0.59 -4.10
CA GLY A 140 -38.71 -0.66 -2.65
C GLY A 140 -37.29 -0.36 -2.18
N THR A 141 -36.27 -0.93 -2.83
CA THR A 141 -34.87 -0.66 -2.49
C THR A 141 -34.51 0.81 -2.78
N ALA A 142 -34.87 1.32 -3.96
CA ALA A 142 -34.65 2.72 -4.34
C ALA A 142 -35.28 3.72 -3.33
N LEU A 143 -36.46 3.40 -2.77
CA LEU A 143 -37.07 4.22 -1.73
C LEU A 143 -36.18 4.34 -0.49
N VAL A 144 -35.55 3.24 -0.05
CA VAL A 144 -34.66 3.26 1.12
C VAL A 144 -33.43 4.14 0.86
N LEU A 145 -32.83 4.03 -0.33
CA LEU A 145 -31.66 4.83 -0.71
C LEU A 145 -31.97 6.33 -0.76
N PHE A 146 -32.99 6.74 -1.51
CA PHE A 146 -33.33 8.16 -1.62
C PHE A 146 -33.91 8.69 -0.31
N GLY A 147 -34.58 7.84 0.48
CA GLY A 147 -35.04 8.19 1.82
C GLY A 147 -33.87 8.51 2.75
N TYR A 148 -32.79 7.72 2.69
CA TYR A 148 -31.54 8.01 3.38
C TYR A 148 -30.96 9.37 2.97
N TYR A 149 -30.78 9.62 1.66
CA TYR A 149 -30.23 10.90 1.20
C TYR A 149 -31.11 12.09 1.56
N ALA A 150 -32.45 11.92 1.52
CA ALA A 150 -33.38 12.95 1.95
C ALA A 150 -33.27 13.26 3.45
N MET A 151 -33.00 12.26 4.29
CA MET A 151 -32.74 12.48 5.72
C MET A 151 -31.37 13.10 5.95
N TYR A 152 -30.34 12.67 5.22
CA TYR A 152 -28.99 13.21 5.33
C TYR A 152 -28.93 14.71 4.99
N LEU A 153 -29.67 15.13 3.95
CA LEU A 153 -29.73 16.52 3.49
C LEU A 153 -30.72 17.39 4.27
N LEU A 154 -31.45 16.83 5.24
CA LEU A 154 -32.47 17.55 6.02
C LEU A 154 -31.95 18.87 6.62
N PRO A 155 -30.74 18.96 7.19
CA PRO A 155 -30.21 20.22 7.72
C PRO A 155 -30.07 21.33 6.67
N LEU A 156 -29.93 20.97 5.39
CA LEU A 156 -29.77 21.92 4.29
C LEU A 156 -31.10 22.39 3.70
N TYR A 157 -32.25 21.85 4.10
CA TYR A 157 -33.53 22.18 3.47
C TYR A 157 -33.96 23.64 3.69
N ILE A 158 -33.76 24.19 4.89
CA ILE A 158 -34.15 25.58 5.17
C ILE A 158 -33.33 26.55 4.32
N ILE A 159 -32.00 26.38 4.34
CA ILE A 159 -31.08 27.21 3.55
C ILE A 159 -31.33 27.00 2.06
N GLY A 160 -31.55 25.75 1.65
CA GLY A 160 -31.83 25.39 0.27
C GLY A 160 -33.10 26.04 -0.26
N ALA A 161 -34.16 26.11 0.56
CA ALA A 161 -35.40 26.78 0.20
C ALA A 161 -35.22 28.30 0.02
N LEU A 162 -34.49 28.95 0.93
CA LEU A 162 -34.19 30.39 0.83
C LEU A 162 -33.30 30.70 -0.39
N ALA A 163 -32.28 29.87 -0.63
CA ALA A 163 -31.36 30.03 -1.76
C ALA A 163 -31.98 29.68 -3.12
N ALA A 164 -33.10 28.95 -3.16
CA ALA A 164 -33.70 28.49 -4.43
C ALA A 164 -34.16 29.66 -5.31
N ILE A 165 -34.40 30.82 -4.69
CA ILE A 165 -34.80 32.07 -5.33
C ILE A 165 -33.61 32.71 -6.10
N PHE A 166 -32.38 32.44 -5.70
CA PHE A 166 -31.15 33.03 -6.26
C PHE A 166 -30.35 31.98 -7.04
N LEU A 167 -30.77 31.69 -8.27
CA LEU A 167 -30.09 30.83 -9.28
C LEU A 167 -30.52 29.36 -9.33
N GLY A 168 -31.50 28.88 -8.55
CA GLY A 168 -32.05 27.51 -8.67
C GLY A 168 -31.07 26.36 -8.38
N LEU A 169 -29.81 26.65 -8.07
CA LEU A 169 -28.77 25.67 -7.74
C LEU A 169 -29.05 24.93 -6.42
N SER A 170 -29.75 25.55 -5.48
CA SER A 170 -30.09 24.89 -4.22
C SER A 170 -31.23 23.89 -4.32
N VAL A 171 -31.92 23.81 -5.47
CA VAL A 171 -33.00 22.84 -5.71
C VAL A 171 -32.47 21.39 -5.67
N HIS A 172 -31.18 21.18 -5.96
CA HIS A 172 -30.52 19.86 -5.90
C HIS A 172 -30.70 19.17 -4.54
N VAL A 173 -30.77 19.94 -3.45
CA VAL A 173 -30.88 19.40 -2.08
C VAL A 173 -32.20 18.65 -1.87
N PHE A 174 -33.28 19.02 -2.57
CA PHE A 174 -34.61 18.42 -2.42
C PHE A 174 -34.87 17.21 -3.32
N ILE A 175 -33.96 16.92 -4.26
CA ILE A 175 -34.18 15.90 -5.30
C ILE A 175 -34.39 14.50 -4.73
N PRO A 176 -33.61 14.02 -3.75
CA PRO A 176 -33.88 12.72 -3.13
C PRO A 176 -35.27 12.63 -2.50
N PHE A 177 -35.74 13.69 -1.84
CA PHE A 177 -37.07 13.75 -1.25
C PHE A 177 -38.18 13.65 -2.31
N PHE A 178 -38.06 14.39 -3.41
CA PHE A 178 -39.05 14.29 -4.49
C PHE A 178 -39.04 12.93 -5.18
N LEU A 179 -37.87 12.28 -5.31
CA LEU A 179 -37.78 10.91 -5.81
C LEU A 179 -38.52 9.92 -4.90
N CYS A 180 -38.42 10.07 -3.57
CA CYS A 180 -39.22 9.26 -2.63
C CYS A 180 -40.73 9.40 -2.88
N ILE A 181 -41.21 10.64 -3.05
CA ILE A 181 -42.64 10.91 -3.32
C ILE A 181 -43.07 10.22 -4.62
N VAL A 182 -42.30 10.37 -5.69
CA VAL A 182 -42.60 9.77 -6.99
C VAL A 182 -42.64 8.24 -6.92
N ILE A 183 -41.69 7.62 -6.23
CA ILE A 183 -41.67 6.16 -6.01
C ILE A 183 -42.92 5.71 -5.27
N LEU A 184 -43.30 6.40 -4.18
CA LEU A 184 -44.50 6.08 -3.40
C LEU A 184 -45.79 6.24 -4.22
N VAL A 185 -45.89 7.29 -5.04
CA VAL A 185 -47.06 7.52 -5.90
C VAL A 185 -47.17 6.43 -6.97
N TYR A 186 -46.06 6.03 -7.60
CA TYR A 186 -46.08 4.92 -8.55
C TYR A 186 -46.47 3.60 -7.85
N ALA A 187 -45.83 3.27 -6.74
CA ALA A 187 -46.15 2.08 -5.95
C ALA A 187 -47.65 2.05 -5.60
N TYR A 188 -48.21 3.15 -5.09
CA TYR A 188 -49.64 3.25 -4.77
C TYR A 188 -50.54 3.03 -5.99
N ARG A 189 -50.30 3.75 -7.11
CA ARG A 189 -51.11 3.65 -8.33
C ARG A 189 -51.14 2.22 -8.87
N PHE A 190 -50.01 1.52 -8.83
CA PHE A 190 -49.90 0.21 -9.41
C PHE A 190 -50.31 -0.92 -8.48
N HIS A 191 -50.15 -0.79 -7.17
CA HIS A 191 -50.70 -1.74 -6.21
C HIS A 191 -52.24 -1.77 -6.25
N ARG A 192 -52.89 -0.66 -6.63
CA ARG A 192 -54.34 -0.67 -6.89
C ARG A 192 -54.74 -1.50 -8.10
N ILE A 193 -53.88 -1.59 -9.12
CA ILE A 193 -54.14 -2.36 -10.36
C ILE A 193 -53.73 -3.83 -10.19
N THR A 194 -52.59 -4.07 -9.53
CA THR A 194 -52.04 -5.41 -9.30
C THR A 194 -51.62 -5.54 -7.83
N PRO A 195 -52.56 -5.93 -6.94
CA PRO A 195 -52.34 -5.93 -5.49
C PRO A 195 -51.15 -6.77 -5.01
N GLY A 196 -50.77 -7.83 -5.75
CA GLY A 196 -49.64 -8.67 -5.39
C GLY A 196 -48.28 -7.97 -5.43
N LEU A 197 -48.14 -6.85 -6.17
CA LEU A 197 -46.87 -6.11 -6.28
C LEU A 197 -46.43 -5.48 -4.95
N LYS A 198 -47.36 -5.24 -4.02
CA LYS A 198 -47.06 -4.66 -2.69
C LYS A 198 -46.13 -5.53 -1.86
N TYR A 199 -46.19 -6.85 -2.04
CA TYR A 199 -45.31 -7.78 -1.33
C TYR A 199 -43.88 -7.70 -1.85
N ALA A 200 -43.69 -7.60 -3.17
CA ALA A 200 -42.36 -7.38 -3.74
C ALA A 200 -41.78 -6.02 -3.35
N PHE A 201 -42.58 -4.95 -3.39
CA PHE A 201 -42.17 -3.63 -2.91
C PHE A 201 -41.75 -3.65 -1.44
N GLY A 202 -42.57 -4.27 -0.58
CA GLY A 202 -42.25 -4.46 0.84
C GLY A 202 -40.97 -5.27 1.04
N ALA A 203 -40.77 -6.37 0.30
CA ALA A 203 -39.54 -7.15 0.33
C ALA A 203 -38.31 -6.31 -0.09
N GLY A 204 -38.47 -5.43 -1.07
CA GLY A 204 -37.45 -4.46 -1.50
C GLY A 204 -37.06 -3.45 -0.44
N ILE A 205 -37.98 -3.07 0.46
CA ILE A 205 -37.68 -2.22 1.61
C ILE A 205 -37.00 -3.03 2.73
N VAL A 206 -37.54 -4.22 3.02
CA VAL A 206 -37.08 -5.07 4.13
C VAL A 206 -35.64 -5.55 3.92
N LEU A 207 -35.24 -5.94 2.70
CA LEU A 207 -33.91 -6.51 2.47
C LEU A 207 -32.76 -5.53 2.79
N PRO A 208 -32.72 -4.28 2.27
CA PRO A 208 -31.68 -3.31 2.65
C PRO A 208 -31.67 -2.99 4.15
N LEU A 209 -32.84 -2.88 4.78
CA LEU A 209 -32.94 -2.64 6.23
C LEU A 209 -32.45 -3.85 7.05
N PHE A 210 -32.68 -5.07 6.57
CA PHE A 210 -32.16 -6.29 7.17
C PHE A 210 -30.63 -6.36 7.06
N ILE A 211 -30.08 -6.03 5.89
CA ILE A 211 -28.62 -5.93 5.69
C ILE A 211 -28.01 -4.86 6.61
N LEU A 212 -28.65 -3.69 6.72
CA LEU A 212 -28.25 -2.62 7.64
C LEU A 212 -28.30 -3.10 9.10
N CYS A 213 -29.35 -3.81 9.50
CA CYS A 213 -29.46 -4.38 10.84
C CYS A 213 -28.32 -5.36 11.12
N GLY A 214 -28.02 -6.28 10.19
CA GLY A 214 -26.88 -7.20 10.31
C GLY A 214 -25.54 -6.47 10.44
N PHE A 215 -25.34 -5.38 9.69
CA PHE A 215 -24.15 -4.53 9.82
C PHE A 215 -24.06 -3.83 11.17
N LEU A 216 -25.18 -3.26 11.66
CA LEU A 216 -25.24 -2.61 12.97
C LEU A 216 -24.95 -3.60 14.10
N LEU A 217 -25.48 -4.82 14.04
CA LEU A 217 -25.18 -5.87 15.02
C LEU A 217 -23.69 -6.22 15.05
N GLN A 218 -23.05 -6.32 13.87
CA GLN A 218 -21.60 -6.54 13.81
C GLN A 218 -20.81 -5.34 14.33
N TRP A 219 -21.22 -4.11 13.99
CA TRP A 219 -20.61 -2.88 14.50
C TRP A 219 -20.67 -2.80 16.02
N ILE A 220 -21.83 -3.08 16.62
CA ILE A 220 -22.03 -3.11 18.06
C ILE A 220 -21.18 -4.22 18.71
N ASN A 221 -21.09 -5.40 18.10
CA ASN A 221 -20.24 -6.48 18.60
C ASN A 221 -18.76 -6.08 18.60
N ILE A 222 -18.28 -5.45 17.51
CA ILE A 222 -16.91 -4.94 17.41
C ILE A 222 -16.65 -3.90 18.49
N GLN A 223 -17.54 -2.92 18.68
CA GLN A 223 -17.40 -1.92 19.73
C GLN A 223 -17.42 -2.54 21.12
N GLY A 224 -18.30 -3.50 21.38
CA GLY A 224 -18.34 -4.24 22.64
C GLY A 224 -17.03 -4.97 22.93
N LYS A 225 -16.41 -5.60 21.92
CA LYS A 225 -15.08 -6.22 22.06
C LYS A 225 -13.99 -5.21 22.41
N VAL A 226 -13.99 -4.03 21.78
CA VAL A 226 -13.03 -2.95 22.09
C VAL A 226 -13.16 -2.55 23.56
N VAL A 227 -14.38 -2.26 24.01
CA VAL A 227 -14.66 -1.87 25.41
C VAL A 227 -14.27 -2.98 26.38
N THR A 228 -14.66 -4.23 26.12
CA THR A 228 -14.31 -5.37 26.98
C THR A 228 -12.80 -5.53 27.13
N VAL A 229 -12.02 -5.37 26.04
CA VAL A 229 -10.56 -5.45 26.12
C VAL A 229 -9.99 -4.26 26.89
N GLN A 230 -10.49 -3.03 26.70
CA GLN A 230 -10.05 -1.85 27.45
C GLN A 230 -10.33 -1.99 28.96
N GLU A 231 -11.51 -2.48 29.33
CA GLU A 231 -11.89 -2.73 30.73
C GLU A 231 -10.98 -3.78 31.37
N GLN A 232 -10.69 -4.89 30.67
CA GLN A 232 -9.74 -5.91 31.13
C GLN A 232 -8.33 -5.33 31.35
N ASN A 233 -7.93 -4.37 30.51
CA ASN A 233 -6.62 -3.76 30.55
C ASN A 233 -6.45 -2.69 31.64
N THR A 234 -7.55 -2.16 32.19
CA THR A 234 -7.55 -1.06 33.17
C THR A 234 -6.86 -1.44 34.49
N SER A 235 -6.64 -2.74 34.75
CA SER A 235 -5.97 -3.26 35.96
C SER A 235 -4.47 -2.94 36.06
N GLY A 236 -3.88 -2.19 35.11
CA GLY A 236 -2.54 -1.58 35.21
C GLY A 236 -1.33 -2.51 35.00
N ASN A 237 -1.54 -3.82 34.99
CA ASN A 237 -0.47 -4.83 34.86
C ASN A 237 -0.17 -5.28 33.43
N ASN A 238 -0.81 -4.67 32.43
CA ASN A 238 -0.59 -5.05 31.05
C ASN A 238 0.79 -4.66 30.52
N ILE A 239 1.36 -5.63 29.81
CA ILE A 239 2.69 -5.53 29.19
C ILE A 239 2.59 -4.84 27.81
N LEU A 240 1.54 -5.17 27.06
CA LEU A 240 1.25 -4.60 25.75
C LEU A 240 0.38 -3.33 25.88
N PRO A 241 0.53 -2.37 24.96
CA PRO A 241 -0.36 -1.21 24.89
C PRO A 241 -1.79 -1.62 24.51
N ASP A 242 -2.78 -0.80 24.87
CA ASP A 242 -4.20 -1.14 24.68
C ASP A 242 -4.55 -1.46 23.23
N TRP A 243 -4.05 -0.67 22.27
CA TRP A 243 -4.31 -0.90 20.85
C TRP A 243 -3.80 -2.28 20.39
N ALA A 244 -2.70 -2.78 20.95
CA ALA A 244 -2.13 -4.08 20.57
C ALA A 244 -3.00 -5.23 21.11
N ASN A 245 -3.45 -5.12 22.37
CA ASN A 245 -4.39 -6.09 22.94
C ASN A 245 -5.72 -6.10 22.15
N ILE A 246 -6.23 -4.94 21.76
CA ILE A 246 -7.42 -4.82 20.91
C ILE A 246 -7.17 -5.48 19.54
N ALA A 247 -6.02 -5.21 18.90
CA ALA A 247 -5.63 -5.81 17.63
C ALA A 247 -5.56 -7.35 17.68
N GLN A 248 -5.15 -7.93 18.81
CA GLN A 248 -5.14 -9.38 19.00
C GLN A 248 -6.56 -9.98 19.05
N ALA A 249 -7.58 -9.23 19.48
CA ALA A 249 -8.94 -9.74 19.70
C ALA A 249 -9.95 -9.39 18.58
N LEU A 250 -9.68 -8.36 17.78
CA LEU A 250 -10.62 -7.86 16.79
C LEU A 250 -10.73 -8.78 15.57
N PRO A 251 -11.93 -9.16 15.10
CA PRO A 251 -12.04 -10.04 13.94
C PRO A 251 -11.51 -9.37 12.67
N HIS A 252 -10.72 -10.08 11.86
CA HIS A 252 -10.24 -9.58 10.57
C HIS A 252 -11.36 -9.66 9.51
N THR A 253 -12.19 -8.61 9.46
CA THR A 253 -13.33 -8.49 8.53
C THR A 253 -13.37 -7.10 7.91
N SER A 254 -14.04 -6.96 6.75
CA SER A 254 -14.24 -5.65 6.10
C SER A 254 -15.06 -4.68 6.95
N ILE A 255 -15.93 -5.18 7.84
CA ILE A 255 -16.70 -4.33 8.76
C ILE A 255 -15.81 -3.80 9.87
N THR A 256 -14.90 -4.61 10.42
CA THR A 256 -13.87 -4.14 11.37
C THR A 256 -12.97 -3.08 10.74
N GLU A 257 -12.57 -3.24 9.48
CA GLU A 257 -11.78 -2.24 8.77
C GLU A 257 -12.56 -0.92 8.64
N LYS A 258 -13.83 -0.98 8.20
CA LYS A 258 -14.71 0.19 8.12
C LYS A 258 -14.93 0.86 9.48
N PHE A 259 -15.07 0.06 10.54
CA PHE A 259 -15.16 0.53 11.92
C PHE A 259 -13.92 1.36 12.27
N LEU A 260 -12.72 0.80 12.12
CA LEU A 260 -11.48 1.51 12.43
C LEU A 260 -11.27 2.76 11.56
N LYS A 261 -11.71 2.72 10.29
CA LYS A 261 -11.63 3.84 9.34
C LYS A 261 -12.73 4.90 9.51
N ALA A 262 -13.68 4.74 10.43
CA ALA A 262 -14.75 5.73 10.64
C ALA A 262 -14.18 7.08 11.08
N GLY A 263 -14.49 8.18 10.40
CA GLY A 263 -13.92 9.51 10.67
C GLY A 263 -12.54 9.74 10.07
N LEU A 264 -11.72 8.69 9.90
CA LEU A 264 -10.44 8.76 9.17
C LEU A 264 -10.67 8.82 7.66
N VAL A 265 -11.38 7.82 7.12
CA VAL A 265 -11.70 7.70 5.69
C VAL A 265 -13.18 7.90 5.45
N TYR A 266 -14.04 7.36 6.32
CA TYR A 266 -15.49 7.45 6.13
C TYR A 266 -16.07 8.67 6.85
N THR A 267 -16.93 9.43 6.17
CA THR A 267 -17.68 10.52 6.79
C THR A 267 -18.53 9.99 7.95
N ILE A 268 -18.48 10.67 9.10
CA ILE A 268 -19.30 10.37 10.28
C ILE A 268 -20.05 11.63 10.72
N PRO A 269 -21.12 11.52 11.54
CA PRO A 269 -21.77 12.69 12.11
C PRO A 269 -20.81 13.40 13.07
N ASP A 270 -20.37 14.60 12.73
CA ASP A 270 -19.53 15.42 13.61
C ASP A 270 -20.37 16.48 14.32
N LYS A 271 -20.15 16.64 15.63
CA LYS A 271 -20.78 17.69 16.47
C LYS A 271 -19.89 18.93 16.63
N SER A 272 -18.63 18.86 16.21
CA SER A 272 -17.58 19.84 16.52
C SER A 272 -17.12 20.69 15.32
N SER A 273 -17.19 20.18 14.09
CA SER A 273 -17.05 20.99 12.88
C SER A 273 -18.39 21.60 12.45
N ASN A 274 -18.35 22.79 11.84
CA ASN A 274 -19.51 23.34 11.17
C ASN A 274 -19.92 22.35 10.07
N TRP A 275 -21.03 21.64 10.29
CA TRP A 275 -21.69 20.73 9.34
C TRP A 275 -21.73 21.28 7.89
N PHE A 276 -21.72 22.60 7.74
CA PHE A 276 -21.78 23.33 6.47
C PHE A 276 -20.47 23.48 5.70
N TRP A 277 -19.30 23.41 6.34
CA TRP A 277 -18.04 23.85 5.70
C TRP A 277 -17.02 22.72 5.48
N GLY A 278 -17.37 21.49 5.88
CA GLY A 278 -16.46 20.36 5.82
C GLY A 278 -15.33 20.49 6.86
N ASP A 279 -14.75 19.35 7.18
CA ASP A 279 -13.57 19.27 8.02
C ASP A 279 -12.34 19.46 7.14
N PHE A 280 -11.71 20.64 7.25
CA PHE A 280 -10.44 20.99 6.59
C PHE A 280 -9.22 20.33 7.27
N GLY A 281 -9.44 19.41 8.22
CA GLY A 281 -8.41 18.71 8.95
C GLY A 281 -7.42 17.97 8.07
N ARG A 282 -6.18 17.87 8.56
CA ARG A 282 -5.12 17.04 7.95
C ARG A 282 -5.60 15.59 7.85
N ASN A 283 -5.59 15.03 6.65
CA ASN A 283 -5.85 13.61 6.44
C ASN A 283 -4.65 12.81 6.98
N SER A 284 -4.79 12.21 8.17
CA SER A 284 -3.72 11.42 8.82
C SER A 284 -3.55 10.02 8.22
N PHE A 285 -4.42 9.65 7.27
CA PHE A 285 -4.42 8.35 6.60
C PHE A 285 -4.55 8.56 5.09
N GLY A 286 -3.63 7.96 4.32
CA GLY A 286 -3.46 8.13 2.87
C GLY A 286 -4.55 7.48 2.01
N GLU A 287 -5.81 7.72 2.32
CA GLU A 287 -6.96 7.30 1.54
C GLU A 287 -7.96 8.46 1.44
N ALA A 288 -8.48 8.73 0.24
CA ALA A 288 -9.46 9.78 0.02
C ALA A 288 -10.73 9.55 0.85
N ARG A 289 -11.31 10.63 1.39
CA ARG A 289 -12.56 10.54 2.17
C ARG A 289 -13.71 10.01 1.32
N LYS A 290 -14.56 9.21 1.97
CA LYS A 290 -15.70 8.52 1.35
C LYS A 290 -16.97 8.64 2.16
N HIS A 291 -18.08 8.75 1.45
CA HIS A 291 -19.40 8.64 2.04
C HIS A 291 -19.93 7.19 1.94
N ASP A 292 -20.18 6.56 3.10
CA ASP A 292 -20.82 5.24 3.21
C ASP A 292 -22.04 5.32 4.15
N PRO A 293 -23.28 5.14 3.65
CA PRO A 293 -24.49 5.22 4.45
C PRO A 293 -24.53 4.29 5.66
N MET A 294 -23.92 3.10 5.56
CA MET A 294 -23.93 2.13 6.65
C MET A 294 -23.02 2.61 7.80
N VAL A 295 -21.84 3.14 7.48
CA VAL A 295 -20.92 3.72 8.46
C VAL A 295 -21.50 4.99 9.09
N MET A 296 -22.13 5.84 8.28
CA MET A 296 -22.79 7.06 8.77
C MET A 296 -23.91 6.73 9.76
N ILE A 297 -24.80 5.79 9.42
CA ILE A 297 -25.90 5.37 10.30
C ILE A 297 -25.36 4.69 11.57
N ALA A 298 -24.37 3.80 11.44
CA ALA A 298 -23.78 3.13 12.60
C ALA A 298 -23.14 4.12 13.57
N SER A 299 -22.37 5.07 13.06
CA SER A 299 -21.74 6.11 13.89
C SER A 299 -22.78 7.05 14.51
N LEU A 300 -23.89 7.32 13.83
CA LEU A 300 -24.99 8.13 14.36
C LEU A 300 -25.75 7.43 15.49
N LEU A 301 -26.05 6.14 15.35
CA LEU A 301 -26.87 5.39 16.31
C LEU A 301 -26.07 4.85 17.49
N VAL A 302 -24.85 4.37 17.25
CA VAL A 302 -24.00 3.74 18.28
C VAL A 302 -23.08 4.76 18.94
N GLY A 303 -22.73 5.84 18.24
CA GLY A 303 -21.85 6.91 18.73
C GLY A 303 -20.42 6.82 18.21
N LYS A 304 -19.58 7.75 18.68
CA LYS A 304 -18.15 7.80 18.32
C LYS A 304 -17.42 6.61 18.95
N ILE A 305 -16.44 6.09 18.20
CA ILE A 305 -15.56 5.03 18.66
C ILE A 305 -14.70 5.55 19.82
N ASP A 306 -14.70 4.82 20.93
CA ASP A 306 -13.89 5.13 22.12
C ASP A 306 -12.43 4.65 21.93
N LEU A 307 -11.79 5.14 20.88
CA LEU A 307 -10.40 4.85 20.54
C LEU A 307 -9.80 6.02 19.77
N SER A 308 -8.62 6.49 20.17
CA SER A 308 -7.94 7.60 19.49
C SER A 308 -7.58 7.24 18.04
N ASP A 309 -7.39 8.25 17.21
CA ASP A 309 -7.02 8.11 15.80
C ASP A 309 -5.69 7.36 15.67
N GLU A 310 -4.71 7.67 16.53
CA GLU A 310 -3.41 7.02 16.57
C GLU A 310 -3.54 5.52 16.87
N ASN A 311 -4.33 5.15 17.88
CA ASN A 311 -4.55 3.75 18.24
C ASN A 311 -5.27 3.00 17.11
N ARG A 312 -6.27 3.62 16.47
CA ARG A 312 -6.96 3.03 15.32
C ARG A 312 -6.02 2.81 14.14
N ILE A 313 -5.14 3.78 13.86
CA ILE A 313 -4.11 3.66 12.83
C ILE A 313 -3.13 2.53 13.16
N GLN A 314 -2.68 2.37 14.42
CA GLN A 314 -1.80 1.25 14.80
C GLN A 314 -2.46 -0.12 14.61
N ILE A 315 -3.76 -0.24 14.91
CA ILE A 315 -4.52 -1.47 14.63
C ILE A 315 -4.64 -1.71 13.12
N LEU A 316 -4.95 -0.69 12.33
CA LEU A 316 -5.03 -0.79 10.86
C LEU A 316 -3.68 -1.22 10.25
N LYS A 317 -2.57 -0.65 10.72
CA LYS A 317 -1.20 -1.04 10.33
C LYS A 317 -0.93 -2.53 10.61
N THR A 318 -1.40 -3.03 11.74
CA THR A 318 -1.10 -4.36 12.26
C THR A 318 -1.98 -5.46 11.65
N VAL A 319 -3.28 -5.20 11.55
CA VAL A 319 -4.29 -6.22 11.23
C VAL A 319 -4.67 -6.20 9.75
N PHE A 320 -4.61 -5.03 9.10
CA PHE A 320 -5.08 -4.79 7.73
C PHE A 320 -3.99 -4.33 6.76
N ASP A 321 -2.71 -4.57 7.09
CA ASP A 321 -1.55 -4.27 6.24
C ASP A 321 -1.59 -2.84 5.63
N SER A 322 -2.07 -1.90 6.45
CA SER A 322 -2.32 -0.51 6.07
C SER A 322 -1.14 0.41 6.39
N ARG A 323 0.07 -0.15 6.58
CA ARG A 323 1.29 0.61 6.90
C ARG A 323 1.58 1.70 5.88
N HIS A 324 1.49 1.35 4.60
CA HIS A 324 1.66 2.32 3.51
C HIS A 324 0.67 3.49 3.60
N LEU A 325 -0.59 3.21 3.93
CA LEU A 325 -1.62 4.26 4.06
C LEU A 325 -1.41 5.09 5.34
N ALA A 326 -0.80 4.53 6.37
CA ALA A 326 -0.50 5.20 7.63
C ALA A 326 0.83 5.99 7.61
N GLU A 327 1.57 6.00 6.49
CA GLU A 327 2.75 6.85 6.34
C GLU A 327 2.36 8.32 6.50
N GLU A 328 3.19 9.07 7.23
CA GLU A 328 3.01 10.52 7.35
C GLU A 328 3.07 11.17 5.97
N ARG A 329 2.11 12.07 5.74
CA ARG A 329 1.97 12.82 4.49
C ARG A 329 2.08 14.31 4.78
N LEU A 330 3.00 14.98 4.08
CA LEU A 330 3.12 16.43 4.11
C LEU A 330 2.14 17.07 3.11
N TRP A 331 1.86 16.37 2.01
CA TRP A 331 0.90 16.75 0.98
C TRP A 331 -0.06 15.60 0.63
N SER A 332 -1.22 15.93 0.06
CA SER A 332 -2.12 14.91 -0.49
C SER A 332 -1.43 14.15 -1.62
N GLY A 333 -1.80 12.89 -1.83
CA GLY A 333 -1.36 12.07 -2.96
C GLY A 333 -2.52 11.31 -3.62
N ASP A 334 -3.74 11.79 -3.42
CA ASP A 334 -4.99 11.09 -3.75
C ASP A 334 -5.25 11.03 -5.27
N ASP A 335 -4.65 11.95 -6.04
CA ASP A 335 -4.85 12.06 -7.48
C ASP A 335 -3.62 11.60 -8.28
N LEU A 336 -2.71 10.86 -7.64
CA LEU A 336 -1.52 10.34 -8.30
C LEU A 336 -1.75 8.95 -8.88
N ILE A 337 -1.25 8.73 -10.10
CA ILE A 337 -1.17 7.41 -10.72
C ILE A 337 0.27 7.12 -11.15
N THR A 338 0.65 5.84 -11.15
CA THR A 338 1.88 5.42 -11.83
C THR A 338 1.55 5.23 -13.30
N SER A 339 2.13 6.05 -14.19
CA SER A 339 1.86 6.02 -15.64
C SER A 339 2.75 5.03 -16.37
N ARG A 340 3.99 4.84 -15.90
CA ARG A 340 4.98 3.95 -16.54
C ARG A 340 5.96 3.38 -15.52
N VAL A 341 6.34 2.11 -15.72
CA VAL A 341 7.39 1.43 -14.98
C VAL A 341 8.43 0.88 -15.96
N ILE A 342 9.72 1.11 -15.68
CA ILE A 342 10.81 0.46 -16.40
C ILE A 342 11.58 -0.36 -15.38
N THR A 343 11.60 -1.68 -15.57
CA THR A 343 12.35 -2.62 -14.72
C THR A 343 13.54 -3.15 -15.52
N GLU A 344 14.74 -2.73 -15.17
CA GLU A 344 15.98 -3.27 -15.73
C GLU A 344 16.72 -4.08 -14.67
N ALA A 345 17.07 -5.33 -14.95
CA ALA A 345 17.83 -6.16 -14.02
C ALA A 345 19.04 -6.83 -14.67
N LYS A 346 20.15 -6.85 -13.96
CA LYS A 346 21.35 -7.63 -14.30
C LYS A 346 21.52 -8.76 -13.30
N LEU A 347 21.39 -9.99 -13.79
CA LEU A 347 21.47 -11.21 -12.99
C LEU A 347 22.88 -11.80 -13.08
N TYR A 348 23.38 -12.24 -11.93
CA TYR A 348 24.68 -12.89 -11.78
C TYR A 348 24.50 -14.31 -11.23
N PRO A 349 24.14 -15.30 -12.06
CA PRO A 349 23.87 -16.67 -11.60
C PRO A 349 25.01 -17.29 -10.81
N GLU A 350 26.26 -17.10 -11.26
CA GLU A 350 27.48 -17.58 -10.61
C GLU A 350 27.82 -16.88 -9.29
N TYR A 351 27.15 -15.77 -8.99
CA TYR A 351 27.20 -15.08 -7.69
C TYR A 351 25.90 -15.19 -6.88
N ARG A 352 24.88 -15.87 -7.42
CA ARG A 352 23.53 -16.03 -6.84
C ARG A 352 22.90 -14.70 -6.41
N MET A 353 23.04 -13.66 -7.22
CA MET A 353 22.45 -12.34 -6.93
C MET A 353 22.04 -11.60 -8.21
N ALA A 354 21.34 -10.49 -8.03
CA ALA A 354 20.91 -9.60 -9.09
C ALA A 354 20.99 -8.14 -8.64
N TYR A 355 21.14 -7.23 -9.60
CA TYR A 355 20.94 -5.80 -9.40
C TYR A 355 19.78 -5.33 -10.28
N THR A 356 18.83 -4.62 -9.70
CA THR A 356 17.59 -4.18 -10.36
C THR A 356 17.44 -2.67 -10.24
N GLU A 357 17.32 -1.96 -11.36
CA GLU A 357 16.89 -0.58 -11.43
C GLU A 357 15.39 -0.52 -11.80
N LYS A 358 14.61 0.19 -10.98
CA LYS A 358 13.21 0.50 -11.27
C LYS A 358 13.03 1.99 -11.43
N THR A 359 12.59 2.38 -12.62
CA THR A 359 12.25 3.76 -12.93
C THR A 359 10.75 3.91 -13.02
N LEU A 360 10.16 4.78 -12.21
CA LEU A 360 8.72 5.00 -12.16
C LEU A 360 8.42 6.43 -12.65
N SER A 361 7.40 6.55 -13.49
CA SER A 361 6.82 7.84 -13.90
C SER A 361 5.46 8.00 -13.21
N ILE A 362 5.29 9.14 -12.55
CA ILE A 362 4.16 9.48 -11.69
C ILE A 362 3.41 10.60 -12.37
N LYS A 363 2.15 10.36 -12.70
CA LYS A 363 1.28 11.36 -13.28
C LYS A 363 0.36 11.91 -12.21
N ASN A 364 0.36 13.23 -12.06
CA ASN A 364 -0.65 13.91 -11.26
C ASN A 364 -1.91 14.10 -12.12
N THR A 365 -3.04 13.56 -11.64
CA THR A 365 -4.35 13.68 -12.28
C THR A 365 -5.26 14.70 -11.60
N ASN A 366 -4.73 15.42 -10.59
CA ASN A 366 -5.37 16.55 -9.95
C ASN A 366 -5.60 17.65 -10.99
N ARG A 367 -6.69 18.38 -10.81
CA ARG A 367 -7.21 19.38 -11.75
C ARG A 367 -7.37 20.74 -11.12
N ASN A 368 -7.18 20.83 -9.80
CA ASN A 368 -7.22 22.08 -9.07
C ASN A 368 -5.83 22.73 -9.13
N THR A 369 -5.68 23.73 -9.99
CA THR A 369 -4.43 24.49 -10.18
C THR A 369 -4.00 25.24 -8.92
N TRP A 370 -4.93 25.56 -8.00
CA TRP A 370 -4.61 26.18 -6.71
C TRP A 370 -3.90 25.22 -5.72
N ARG A 371 -3.96 23.90 -5.97
CA ARG A 371 -3.26 22.85 -5.21
C ARG A 371 -2.56 21.89 -6.17
N GLY A 372 -1.78 22.42 -7.11
CA GLY A 372 -1.24 21.68 -8.25
C GLY A 372 -0.17 20.63 -7.91
N SER A 373 0.48 20.70 -6.74
CA SER A 373 1.52 19.75 -6.34
C SER A 373 1.00 18.75 -5.32
N GLN A 374 1.40 17.49 -5.50
CA GLN A 374 1.11 16.38 -4.60
C GLN A 374 2.39 15.64 -4.23
N GLU A 375 2.33 14.84 -3.16
CA GLU A 375 3.43 13.99 -2.70
C GLU A 375 3.15 12.53 -3.03
N ALA A 376 4.06 11.90 -3.77
CA ALA A 376 4.03 10.46 -3.99
C ALA A 376 4.83 9.74 -2.92
N ILE A 377 4.21 8.72 -2.34
CA ILE A 377 4.88 7.79 -1.42
C ILE A 377 4.79 6.41 -2.07
N TYR A 378 5.92 5.70 -2.11
CA TYR A 378 6.01 4.31 -2.56
C TYR A 378 6.64 3.46 -1.46
N THR A 379 6.00 2.36 -1.07
CA THR A 379 6.58 1.37 -0.16
C THR A 379 6.92 0.11 -0.95
N PHE A 380 8.21 -0.18 -1.11
CA PHE A 380 8.69 -1.36 -1.81
C PHE A 380 8.83 -2.54 -0.84
N GLN A 381 8.33 -3.71 -1.24
CA GLN A 381 8.62 -4.98 -0.58
C GLN A 381 9.83 -5.62 -1.27
N LEU A 382 10.90 -5.82 -0.51
CA LEU A 382 12.16 -6.35 -1.01
C LEU A 382 12.26 -7.87 -0.75
N PRO A 383 12.92 -8.63 -1.65
CA PRO A 383 13.31 -10.00 -1.36
C PRO A 383 14.23 -10.06 -0.13
N GLU A 384 14.15 -11.16 0.64
CA GLU A 384 14.91 -11.29 1.88
C GLU A 384 16.43 -11.11 1.66
N GLY A 385 17.03 -10.21 2.43
CA GLY A 385 18.46 -9.92 2.35
C GLY A 385 18.87 -8.95 1.25
N SER A 386 17.90 -8.33 0.56
CA SER A 386 18.15 -7.28 -0.43
C SER A 386 18.40 -5.91 0.22
N VAL A 387 19.05 -5.02 -0.52
CA VAL A 387 19.38 -3.66 -0.07
C VAL A 387 19.24 -2.63 -1.18
N VAL A 388 18.74 -1.44 -0.85
CA VAL A 388 18.72 -0.29 -1.78
C VAL A 388 20.12 0.32 -1.83
N SER A 389 20.60 0.56 -3.04
CA SER A 389 21.97 0.98 -3.35
C SER A 389 22.05 2.12 -4.37
N SER A 390 20.90 2.65 -4.78
CA SER A 390 20.80 3.81 -5.66
C SER A 390 19.43 4.46 -5.52
N LEU A 391 19.41 5.78 -5.56
CA LEU A 391 18.21 6.60 -5.71
C LEU A 391 18.54 7.76 -6.66
N SER A 392 17.65 8.09 -7.56
CA SER A 392 17.79 9.24 -8.46
C SER A 392 16.45 9.88 -8.78
N LEU A 393 16.48 11.17 -9.07
CA LEU A 393 15.30 11.99 -9.36
C LEU A 393 15.58 12.80 -10.63
N TRP A 394 14.61 12.92 -11.52
CA TRP A 394 14.76 13.82 -12.67
C TRP A 394 14.38 15.24 -12.25
N ILE A 395 15.36 16.16 -12.30
CA ILE A 395 15.18 17.59 -12.03
C ILE A 395 15.56 18.34 -13.30
N ASN A 396 14.65 19.17 -13.82
CA ASN A 396 14.85 19.91 -15.07
C ASN A 396 15.30 19.02 -16.25
N GLY A 397 14.76 17.79 -16.31
CA GLY A 397 15.09 16.80 -17.35
C GLY A 397 16.42 16.05 -17.17
N VAL A 398 17.22 16.38 -16.15
CA VAL A 398 18.50 15.72 -15.84
C VAL A 398 18.32 14.73 -14.70
N GLU A 399 18.92 13.54 -14.83
CA GLU A 399 18.96 12.55 -13.75
C GLU A 399 19.95 13.01 -12.66
N GLU A 400 19.42 13.40 -11.51
CA GLU A 400 20.19 13.79 -10.34
C GLU A 400 20.28 12.63 -9.35
N HIS A 401 21.50 12.35 -8.92
CA HIS A 401 21.84 11.21 -8.08
C HIS A 401 21.78 11.57 -6.60
N ALA A 402 21.28 10.65 -5.77
CA ALA A 402 21.18 10.89 -4.33
C ALA A 402 22.56 10.94 -3.65
N ARG A 403 22.62 11.60 -2.48
CA ARG A 403 23.71 11.48 -1.50
C ARG A 403 23.26 10.63 -0.32
N LEU A 404 24.20 9.90 0.27
CA LEU A 404 23.96 9.12 1.48
C LEU A 404 24.19 10.00 2.72
N THR A 405 23.27 9.91 3.68
CA THR A 405 23.39 10.59 4.97
C THR A 405 22.68 9.79 6.07
N THR A 406 22.66 10.30 7.29
CA THR A 406 21.90 9.68 8.38
C THR A 406 20.40 9.83 8.15
N LYS A 407 19.61 8.89 8.67
CA LYS A 407 18.14 8.95 8.60
C LYS A 407 17.60 10.30 9.11
N GLY A 408 18.05 10.73 10.29
CA GLY A 408 17.61 12.00 10.89
C GLY A 408 17.96 13.25 10.08
N LYS A 409 19.14 13.31 9.44
CA LYS A 409 19.51 14.42 8.55
C LYS A 409 18.65 14.45 7.29
N ALA A 410 18.44 13.28 6.67
CA ALA A 410 17.58 13.15 5.50
C ALA A 410 16.12 13.55 5.81
N ASP A 411 15.57 13.07 6.92
CA ASP A 411 14.23 13.42 7.39
C ASP A 411 14.09 14.92 7.61
N SER A 412 15.03 15.54 8.34
CA SER A 412 15.02 16.98 8.63
C SER A 412 15.07 17.82 7.35
N ALA A 413 15.95 17.45 6.42
CA ALA A 413 16.07 18.11 5.13
C ALA A 413 14.78 17.97 4.32
N TYR A 414 14.21 16.77 4.22
CA TYR A 414 12.98 16.52 3.48
C TYR A 414 11.79 17.32 4.04
N HIS A 415 11.58 17.32 5.36
CA HIS A 415 10.49 18.07 5.99
C HIS A 415 10.61 19.57 5.79
N GLN A 416 11.83 20.12 5.88
CA GLN A 416 12.07 21.53 5.62
C GLN A 416 11.80 21.89 4.15
N ILE A 417 12.29 21.08 3.21
CA ILE A 417 12.12 21.34 1.78
C ILE A 417 10.66 21.17 1.34
N VAL A 418 9.96 20.12 1.76
CA VAL A 418 8.59 19.80 1.31
C VAL A 418 7.52 20.50 2.14
N GLY A 419 7.71 20.62 3.45
CA GLY A 419 6.71 21.19 4.36
C GLY A 419 6.73 22.71 4.44
N VAL A 420 7.84 23.36 4.05
CA VAL A 420 8.02 24.82 4.17
C VAL A 420 8.34 25.47 2.82
N GLU A 421 9.24 24.87 2.03
CA GLU A 421 9.82 25.53 0.85
C GLU A 421 9.18 25.10 -0.48
N ASN A 422 8.47 23.96 -0.50
CA ASN A 422 7.77 23.39 -1.64
C ASN A 422 8.67 23.20 -2.89
N ARG A 423 9.89 22.69 -2.70
CA ARG A 423 10.86 22.40 -3.79
C ARG A 423 11.10 20.91 -3.97
N ASP A 424 11.96 20.52 -4.90
CA ASP A 424 12.28 19.14 -5.30
C ASP A 424 13.15 18.38 -4.27
N PRO A 425 12.57 17.37 -3.59
CA PRO A 425 13.42 16.28 -3.13
C PRO A 425 12.82 14.89 -3.41
N SER A 426 13.69 13.90 -3.33
CA SER A 426 13.29 12.52 -3.11
C SER A 426 14.15 11.92 -2.00
N VAL A 427 13.53 11.10 -1.16
CA VAL A 427 14.22 10.42 -0.06
C VAL A 427 13.76 8.97 0.01
N VAL A 428 14.66 8.07 0.40
CA VAL A 428 14.35 6.68 0.70
C VAL A 428 14.79 6.30 2.10
N HIS A 429 13.89 5.65 2.84
CA HIS A 429 14.12 5.18 4.19
C HIS A 429 13.98 3.66 4.29
N TRP A 430 14.88 3.06 5.06
CA TRP A 430 14.73 1.69 5.51
C TRP A 430 13.53 1.53 6.45
N GLN A 431 12.79 0.44 6.30
CA GLN A 431 11.68 0.03 7.16
C GLN A 431 11.85 -1.43 7.59
N GLU A 432 11.34 -1.77 8.79
CA GLU A 432 11.25 -3.16 9.26
C GLU A 432 10.42 -4.03 8.29
N GLY A 433 10.72 -5.32 8.21
CA GLY A 433 9.96 -6.27 7.38
C GLY A 433 10.44 -6.38 5.92
N ASN A 434 11.73 -6.10 5.64
CA ASN A 434 12.29 -6.06 4.28
C ASN A 434 11.58 -5.01 3.40
N GLN A 435 11.26 -3.85 3.98
CA GLN A 435 10.58 -2.77 3.27
C GLN A 435 11.45 -1.52 3.18
N VAL A 436 11.20 -0.73 2.16
CA VAL A 436 11.74 0.64 2.04
C VAL A 436 10.64 1.58 1.58
N THR A 437 10.61 2.80 2.12
CA THR A 437 9.66 3.83 1.69
C THR A 437 10.42 4.91 0.94
N VAL A 438 10.00 5.19 -0.30
CA VAL A 438 10.47 6.30 -1.12
C VAL A 438 9.42 7.39 -1.11
N ARG A 439 9.83 8.64 -0.88
CA ARG A 439 8.98 9.82 -1.03
C ARG A 439 9.49 10.67 -2.19
N VAL A 440 8.58 11.24 -2.97
CA VAL A 440 8.89 12.01 -4.17
C VAL A 440 8.00 13.23 -4.24
N PHE A 441 8.62 14.40 -4.31
CA PHE A 441 7.95 15.69 -4.43
C PHE A 441 8.78 16.64 -5.33
N PRO A 442 8.15 17.65 -5.96
CA PRO A 442 6.71 17.76 -6.21
C PRO A 442 6.26 16.82 -7.34
N CYS A 443 5.04 16.31 -7.24
CA CYS A 443 4.33 15.75 -8.38
C CYS A 443 3.38 16.83 -8.92
N ALA A 444 3.85 17.62 -9.89
CA ALA A 444 3.09 18.71 -10.51
C ALA A 444 2.13 18.19 -11.59
N ILE A 445 1.19 19.01 -12.05
CA ILE A 445 0.17 18.63 -13.07
C ILE A 445 0.78 18.61 -14.47
N GLU A 446 1.73 19.51 -14.71
CA GLU A 446 2.27 19.85 -16.03
C GLU A 446 3.18 18.75 -16.59
N GLU A 447 3.91 18.04 -15.72
CA GLU A 447 4.86 17.00 -16.11
C GLU A 447 4.79 15.76 -15.22
N ASP A 448 4.99 14.60 -15.85
CA ASP A 448 5.13 13.34 -15.12
C ASP A 448 6.42 13.38 -14.30
N ARG A 449 6.30 13.22 -12.99
CA ARG A 449 7.45 13.16 -12.09
C ARG A 449 8.12 11.80 -12.21
N LYS A 450 9.44 11.77 -12.34
CA LYS A 450 10.20 10.53 -12.56
C LYS A 450 11.27 10.33 -11.50
N PHE A 451 11.33 9.13 -10.92
CA PHE A 451 12.40 8.72 -10.03
C PHE A 451 12.89 7.31 -10.37
N LYS A 452 14.09 6.96 -9.91
CA LYS A 452 14.69 5.64 -10.08
C LYS A 452 15.26 5.12 -8.77
N ILE A 453 15.01 3.86 -8.47
CA ILE A 453 15.56 3.14 -7.32
C ILE A 453 16.36 1.93 -7.80
N GLY A 454 17.54 1.70 -7.21
CA GLY A 454 18.39 0.55 -7.49
C GLY A 454 18.50 -0.40 -6.30
N ILE A 455 18.22 -1.68 -6.53
CA ILE A 455 18.11 -2.71 -5.50
C ILE A 455 19.09 -3.85 -5.81
N THR A 456 19.97 -4.15 -4.87
CA THR A 456 20.85 -5.33 -4.91
C THR A 456 20.19 -6.46 -4.13
N SER A 457 19.96 -7.60 -4.77
CA SER A 457 19.19 -8.72 -4.20
C SER A 457 19.93 -10.05 -4.31
N PRO A 458 20.01 -10.85 -3.24
CA PRO A 458 20.35 -12.27 -3.38
C PRO A 458 19.21 -13.00 -4.10
N MET A 459 19.55 -14.02 -4.89
CA MET A 459 18.58 -14.91 -5.53
C MET A 459 18.30 -16.11 -4.63
N LEU A 460 17.03 -16.50 -4.52
CA LEU A 460 16.61 -17.65 -3.72
C LEU A 460 17.08 -18.94 -4.39
N LEU A 461 17.70 -19.85 -3.63
CA LEU A 461 18.10 -21.17 -4.10
C LEU A 461 17.16 -22.23 -3.52
N GLU A 462 16.35 -22.85 -4.38
CA GLU A 462 15.39 -23.88 -3.99
C GLU A 462 15.43 -25.05 -4.96
N ASN A 463 15.58 -26.28 -4.45
CA ASN A 463 15.58 -27.51 -5.25
C ASN A 463 16.54 -27.48 -6.46
N GLY A 464 17.71 -26.84 -6.32
CA GLY A 464 18.70 -26.71 -7.38
C GLY A 464 18.41 -25.61 -8.42
N ARG A 465 17.33 -24.83 -8.24
CA ARG A 465 16.97 -23.68 -9.07
C ARG A 465 17.28 -22.37 -8.36
N LEU A 466 17.83 -21.41 -9.08
CA LEU A 466 17.94 -20.01 -8.67
C LEU A 466 16.69 -19.26 -9.10
N ILE A 467 16.06 -18.57 -8.16
CA ILE A 467 14.83 -17.80 -8.35
C ILE A 467 15.16 -16.33 -8.15
N TYR A 468 14.97 -15.53 -9.19
CA TYR A 468 15.00 -14.08 -9.10
C TYR A 468 13.59 -13.58 -8.79
N GLN A 469 13.47 -12.79 -7.72
CA GLN A 469 12.21 -12.21 -7.27
C GLN A 469 12.24 -10.71 -7.54
N ASN A 470 11.33 -10.22 -8.38
CA ASN A 470 11.19 -8.80 -8.60
C ASN A 470 10.60 -8.12 -7.36
N SER A 471 11.10 -6.93 -7.00
CA SER A 471 10.52 -6.15 -5.89
C SER A 471 9.18 -5.55 -6.31
N SER A 472 8.15 -5.72 -5.47
CA SER A 472 6.85 -5.06 -5.64
C SER A 472 6.78 -3.75 -4.86
N PHE A 473 5.73 -2.96 -5.12
CA PHE A 473 5.48 -1.73 -4.37
C PHE A 473 4.00 -1.49 -4.13
N LYS A 474 3.71 -0.73 -3.07
CA LYS A 474 2.44 -0.01 -2.83
C LYS A 474 2.69 1.48 -3.06
N GLY A 475 1.73 2.19 -3.65
CA GLY A 475 1.86 3.61 -3.98
C GLY A 475 0.74 4.10 -4.91
N PRO A 476 0.89 5.26 -5.57
CA PRO A 476 0.03 5.70 -6.67
C PRO A 476 -0.33 4.55 -7.62
N SER A 477 -1.62 4.41 -7.92
CA SER A 477 -2.15 3.20 -8.57
C SER A 477 -1.42 2.88 -9.89
N PRO A 478 -0.90 1.65 -10.07
CA PRO A 478 -0.23 1.23 -11.31
C PRO A 478 -1.16 0.47 -12.27
N ASN A 479 -2.48 0.42 -12.02
CA ASN A 479 -3.43 -0.45 -12.75
C ASN A 479 -3.45 -0.26 -14.28
N ARG A 480 -2.98 0.89 -14.77
CA ARG A 480 -2.90 1.22 -16.20
C ARG A 480 -1.47 1.57 -16.64
N ALA A 481 -0.48 1.22 -15.83
CA ALA A 481 0.91 1.53 -16.13
C ALA A 481 1.43 0.58 -17.22
N ASP A 482 2.10 1.15 -18.21
CA ASP A 482 2.94 0.37 -19.12
C ASP A 482 4.22 -0.06 -18.39
N GLU A 483 4.61 -1.32 -18.50
CA GLU A 483 5.86 -1.85 -18.01
C GLU A 483 6.78 -2.25 -19.17
N LYS A 484 8.01 -1.75 -19.13
CA LYS A 484 9.12 -2.25 -19.95
C LYS A 484 10.06 -3.05 -19.06
N VAL A 485 10.23 -4.34 -19.34
CA VAL A 485 11.17 -5.22 -18.64
C VAL A 485 12.39 -5.48 -19.51
N ARG A 486 13.59 -5.34 -18.95
CA ARG A 486 14.85 -5.74 -19.58
C ARG A 486 15.72 -6.47 -18.59
N LEU A 487 15.97 -7.75 -18.88
CA LEU A 487 16.91 -8.56 -18.12
C LEU A 487 18.18 -8.78 -18.92
N SER A 488 19.30 -8.70 -18.22
CA SER A 488 20.61 -9.06 -18.73
C SER A 488 21.28 -10.06 -17.79
N PHE A 489 22.10 -10.95 -18.34
CA PHE A 489 22.81 -11.95 -17.57
C PHE A 489 24.33 -11.78 -17.73
N SER A 490 25.10 -12.02 -16.68
CA SER A 490 26.57 -12.10 -16.76
C SER A 490 27.05 -13.36 -17.49
N SER A 491 26.24 -14.42 -17.47
CA SER A 491 26.50 -15.70 -18.14
C SER A 491 25.21 -16.28 -18.71
N VAL A 492 25.29 -17.07 -19.80
CA VAL A 492 24.08 -17.62 -20.45
C VAL A 492 23.33 -18.52 -19.47
N PRO A 493 22.06 -18.22 -19.14
CA PRO A 493 21.31 -18.98 -18.16
C PRO A 493 21.00 -20.38 -18.68
N LYS A 494 21.11 -21.39 -17.80
CA LYS A 494 20.74 -22.78 -18.11
C LYS A 494 19.28 -23.02 -17.73
N SER A 495 18.46 -23.44 -18.69
CA SER A 495 17.05 -23.82 -18.48
C SER A 495 16.24 -22.77 -17.70
N ILE A 496 16.19 -21.57 -18.28
CA ILE A 496 15.36 -20.48 -17.76
C ILE A 496 13.88 -20.79 -17.95
N ASP A 497 13.10 -20.53 -16.91
CA ASP A 497 11.64 -20.57 -16.90
C ASP A 497 11.16 -19.14 -16.65
N THR A 498 10.63 -18.52 -17.71
CA THR A 498 10.18 -17.14 -17.75
C THR A 498 9.14 -16.97 -18.87
N ASP A 499 8.23 -16.04 -18.65
CA ASP A 499 7.28 -15.52 -19.65
C ASP A 499 7.90 -14.48 -20.60
N LEU A 500 9.13 -14.03 -20.31
CA LEU A 500 9.83 -13.02 -21.09
C LEU A 500 10.42 -13.58 -22.39
N SER A 501 10.39 -12.78 -23.45
CA SER A 501 10.99 -13.14 -24.74
C SER A 501 12.47 -12.75 -24.78
N GLY A 502 13.35 -13.67 -25.14
CA GLY A 502 14.78 -13.38 -25.19
C GLY A 502 15.63 -14.48 -25.79
N ILE A 503 16.87 -14.15 -26.14
CA ILE A 503 17.87 -15.08 -26.66
C ILE A 503 19.22 -14.76 -26.00
N GLY A 504 19.93 -15.81 -25.57
CA GLY A 504 21.27 -15.68 -25.01
C GLY A 504 21.27 -14.95 -23.66
N LEU A 505 21.87 -13.76 -23.62
CA LEU A 505 22.10 -12.98 -22.40
C LEU A 505 21.04 -11.90 -22.15
N THR A 506 20.04 -11.74 -23.00
CA THR A 506 19.07 -10.64 -22.87
C THR A 506 17.65 -11.11 -23.12
N TYR A 507 16.76 -10.71 -22.21
CA TYR A 507 15.32 -10.98 -22.25
C TYR A 507 14.58 -9.67 -22.04
N THR A 508 13.51 -9.46 -22.80
CA THR A 508 12.75 -8.21 -22.78
C THR A 508 11.27 -8.48 -22.94
N ASP A 509 10.48 -7.59 -22.37
CA ASP A 509 9.03 -7.57 -22.60
C ASP A 509 8.50 -6.14 -22.48
N ASN A 510 7.41 -5.86 -23.21
CA ASN A 510 6.62 -4.65 -23.07
C ASN A 510 5.18 -5.09 -22.80
N ARG A 511 4.69 -4.81 -21.60
CA ARG A 511 3.42 -5.33 -21.10
C ARG A 511 2.71 -4.32 -20.22
N THR A 512 1.49 -4.61 -19.82
CA THR A 512 0.88 -3.92 -18.66
C THR A 512 1.63 -4.34 -17.40
N TYR A 513 1.85 -3.40 -16.48
CA TYR A 513 2.54 -3.65 -15.22
C TYR A 513 1.96 -4.85 -14.46
N GLN A 514 2.85 -5.75 -14.07
CA GLN A 514 2.53 -6.88 -13.20
C GLN A 514 3.29 -6.74 -11.88
N ASN A 515 2.56 -6.88 -10.78
CA ASN A 515 3.20 -6.93 -9.47
C ASN A 515 3.74 -8.34 -9.20
N ASP A 516 4.79 -8.45 -8.37
CA ASP A 516 5.24 -9.72 -7.77
C ASP A 516 5.60 -10.86 -8.76
N TRP A 517 6.11 -10.55 -9.95
CA TRP A 517 6.59 -11.58 -10.87
C TRP A 517 7.99 -12.11 -10.46
N GLN A 518 8.28 -13.35 -10.86
CA GLN A 518 9.56 -14.00 -10.62
C GLN A 518 9.95 -14.82 -11.84
N LEU A 519 11.23 -15.20 -11.92
CA LEU A 519 11.71 -16.18 -12.89
C LEU A 519 12.63 -17.16 -12.20
N SER A 520 12.82 -18.33 -12.79
CA SER A 520 13.72 -19.33 -12.26
C SER A 520 14.67 -19.88 -13.32
N MET A 521 15.86 -20.30 -12.92
CA MET A 521 16.85 -20.94 -13.78
C MET A 521 17.59 -22.03 -13.01
N ASN A 522 18.27 -22.93 -13.72
CA ASN A 522 19.14 -23.89 -13.03
C ASN A 522 20.30 -23.16 -12.36
N SER A 523 20.63 -23.56 -11.12
CA SER A 523 21.82 -23.07 -10.45
C SER A 523 23.10 -23.47 -11.19
N VAL A 524 24.12 -22.63 -11.07
CA VAL A 524 25.46 -22.87 -11.61
C VAL A 524 26.49 -22.88 -10.47
N PRO A 525 27.68 -23.48 -10.66
CA PRO A 525 28.75 -23.42 -9.68
C PRO A 525 29.13 -21.97 -9.35
N LEU A 526 29.46 -21.71 -8.08
CA LEU A 526 29.86 -20.37 -7.63
C LEU A 526 31.18 -19.94 -8.28
N ALA A 527 31.27 -18.65 -8.63
CA ALA A 527 32.49 -18.05 -9.14
C ALA A 527 33.59 -17.99 -8.07
N LYS A 528 34.86 -18.09 -8.50
CA LYS A 528 36.04 -17.99 -7.63
C LYS A 528 36.58 -16.57 -7.50
N ALA A 529 36.29 -15.70 -8.47
CA ALA A 529 36.75 -14.31 -8.47
C ALA A 529 36.05 -13.52 -7.36
N GLY A 530 36.79 -12.59 -6.76
CA GLY A 530 36.30 -11.72 -5.69
C GLY A 530 36.12 -10.28 -6.18
N PHE A 531 35.64 -9.44 -5.28
CA PHE A 531 35.57 -7.99 -5.47
C PHE A 531 36.49 -7.32 -4.45
N SER A 532 37.31 -6.37 -4.87
CA SER A 532 38.25 -5.67 -4.00
C SER A 532 37.93 -4.19 -3.91
N PHE A 533 37.81 -3.64 -2.71
CA PHE A 533 37.61 -2.20 -2.51
C PHE A 533 38.25 -1.73 -1.20
N ALA A 534 38.92 -0.57 -1.24
CA ALA A 534 39.54 0.07 -0.08
C ALA A 534 40.42 -0.88 0.78
N GLY A 535 41.26 -1.70 0.13
CA GLY A 535 42.19 -2.61 0.81
C GLY A 535 41.57 -3.88 1.39
N LYS A 536 40.32 -4.20 1.04
CA LYS A 536 39.63 -5.43 1.43
C LYS A 536 39.11 -6.16 0.20
N SER A 537 39.05 -7.48 0.30
CA SER A 537 38.44 -8.33 -0.73
C SER A 537 37.27 -9.12 -0.18
N TYR A 538 36.29 -9.35 -1.06
CA TYR A 538 35.05 -10.06 -0.78
C TYR A 538 34.93 -11.25 -1.74
N LYS A 539 34.89 -12.46 -1.18
CA LYS A 539 34.76 -13.72 -1.94
C LYS A 539 33.54 -14.49 -1.49
N ILE A 540 32.98 -15.27 -2.41
CA ILE A 540 31.82 -16.11 -2.14
C ILE A 540 32.19 -17.57 -1.95
N LYS A 541 31.45 -18.25 -1.08
CA LYS A 541 31.47 -19.70 -0.86
C LYS A 541 30.05 -20.22 -0.68
N GLU A 542 29.88 -21.51 -0.86
CA GLU A 542 28.60 -22.16 -0.57
C GLU A 542 28.42 -22.26 0.94
N SER A 543 27.30 -21.75 1.44
CA SER A 543 26.90 -21.91 2.84
C SER A 543 26.19 -23.24 3.01
N ALA A 544 26.60 -24.02 4.00
CA ALA A 544 25.89 -25.23 4.43
C ALA A 544 25.45 -25.07 5.88
N ASP A 545 24.29 -25.64 6.20
CA ASP A 545 23.88 -25.80 7.59
C ASP A 545 24.73 -26.91 8.22
N ILE A 546 25.28 -26.63 9.40
CA ILE A 546 25.97 -27.60 10.23
C ILE A 546 24.99 -28.13 11.27
N ASN A 547 24.95 -29.46 11.44
CA ASN A 547 24.15 -30.06 12.51
C ASN A 547 24.90 -29.91 13.84
N THR A 548 24.44 -28.98 14.66
CA THR A 548 25.00 -28.70 15.99
C THR A 548 24.33 -29.56 17.04
N PHE A 549 25.04 -29.87 18.13
CA PHE A 549 24.41 -30.45 19.31
C PHE A 549 23.56 -29.39 20.00
N PHE A 550 22.30 -29.70 20.19
CA PHE A 550 21.41 -28.88 20.99
C PHE A 550 20.34 -29.77 21.62
N LYS A 551 20.27 -29.78 22.95
CA LYS A 551 19.28 -30.51 23.73
C LYS A 551 18.41 -29.48 24.45
N PRO A 552 17.17 -29.22 24.00
CA PRO A 552 16.30 -28.28 24.68
C PRO A 552 15.81 -28.91 26.00
N ASP A 553 16.07 -28.23 27.13
CA ASP A 553 15.45 -28.58 28.43
C ASP A 553 14.04 -27.94 28.52
N TYR A 554 13.86 -26.79 27.85
CA TYR A 554 12.65 -25.97 27.90
C TYR A 554 12.08 -25.76 26.50
N ILE A 555 10.76 -25.91 26.38
CA ILE A 555 10.03 -25.71 25.13
C ILE A 555 8.94 -24.66 25.36
N TYR A 556 8.91 -23.62 24.53
CA TYR A 556 7.93 -22.54 24.62
C TYR A 556 7.01 -22.58 23.39
N LEU A 557 5.70 -22.54 23.61
CA LEU A 557 4.70 -22.55 22.56
C LEU A 557 4.14 -21.15 22.34
N ASP A 558 4.40 -20.61 21.15
CA ASP A 558 3.88 -19.33 20.69
C ASP A 558 2.51 -19.51 20.00
N ILE A 559 1.48 -19.77 20.82
CA ILE A 559 0.13 -20.14 20.38
C ILE A 559 -0.67 -18.90 19.96
N ASN A 560 -1.37 -19.01 18.83
CA ASN A 560 -2.31 -18.03 18.29
C ASN A 560 -3.32 -18.74 17.36
N ASN A 561 -4.20 -18.00 16.68
CA ASN A 561 -5.25 -18.54 15.83
C ASN A 561 -4.79 -19.33 14.60
N THR A 562 -3.49 -19.32 14.27
CA THR A 562 -2.94 -20.12 13.17
C THR A 562 -2.65 -21.56 13.58
N TRP A 563 -2.59 -21.84 14.87
CA TRP A 563 -2.40 -23.19 15.41
C TRP A 563 -3.70 -23.97 15.39
N THR A 564 -3.61 -25.25 15.04
CA THR A 564 -4.73 -26.18 15.12
C THR A 564 -4.58 -27.11 16.32
N LYS A 565 -5.72 -27.58 16.85
CA LYS A 565 -5.74 -28.56 17.94
C LYS A 565 -5.00 -29.84 17.56
N ALA A 566 -5.08 -30.26 16.29
CA ALA A 566 -4.40 -31.45 15.78
C ALA A 566 -2.88 -31.31 15.79
N GLU A 567 -2.34 -30.14 15.40
CA GLU A 567 -0.91 -29.85 15.48
C GLU A 567 -0.39 -29.93 16.92
N LEU A 568 -1.12 -29.31 17.86
CA LEU A 568 -0.73 -29.36 19.27
C LEU A 568 -0.81 -30.79 19.83
N THR A 569 -1.81 -31.59 19.47
CA THR A 569 -1.90 -33.01 19.88
C THR A 569 -0.69 -33.80 19.41
N ASN A 570 -0.29 -33.65 18.14
CA ASN A 570 0.84 -34.37 17.56
C ASN A 570 2.17 -33.96 18.21
N LEU A 571 2.35 -32.65 18.40
CA LEU A 571 3.54 -32.11 19.06
C LEU A 571 3.63 -32.57 20.53
N TRP A 572 2.53 -32.45 21.29
CA TRP A 572 2.47 -32.77 22.72
C TRP A 572 2.91 -34.20 23.03
N ALA A 573 2.54 -35.17 22.19
CA ALA A 573 2.93 -36.57 22.36
C ALA A 573 4.45 -36.77 22.46
N ASN A 574 5.24 -35.88 21.85
CA ASN A 574 6.70 -35.95 21.78
C ASN A 574 7.41 -34.97 22.73
N ILE A 575 6.73 -33.89 23.16
CA ILE A 575 7.36 -32.85 23.99
C ILE A 575 6.95 -32.89 25.46
N LYS A 576 5.89 -33.63 25.84
CA LYS A 576 5.34 -33.65 27.21
C LYS A 576 6.30 -34.09 28.33
N SER A 577 7.42 -34.73 27.98
CA SER A 577 8.48 -35.08 28.92
C SER A 577 9.45 -33.93 29.22
N HIS A 578 9.39 -32.85 28.45
CA HIS A 578 10.16 -31.62 28.67
C HIS A 578 9.34 -30.63 29.50
N ARG A 579 9.98 -29.56 29.96
CA ARG A 579 9.27 -28.45 30.60
C ARG A 579 8.70 -27.55 29.51
N VAL A 580 7.40 -27.65 29.30
CA VAL A 580 6.70 -26.93 28.23
C VAL A 580 5.97 -25.71 28.79
N TYR A 581 6.08 -24.55 28.15
CA TYR A 581 5.46 -23.31 28.58
C TYR A 581 4.64 -22.67 27.47
N ALA A 582 3.61 -21.91 27.86
CA ALA A 582 3.00 -20.90 27.02
C ALA A 582 2.94 -19.57 27.79
N PHE A 583 2.83 -18.46 27.08
CA PHE A 583 2.71 -17.14 27.70
C PHE A 583 1.25 -16.68 27.72
N ASP A 584 0.72 -16.44 28.92
CA ASP A 584 -0.61 -15.87 29.17
C ASP A 584 -0.52 -14.87 30.32
N GLN A 585 -0.20 -13.62 30.01
CA GLN A 585 0.20 -12.54 30.94
C GLN A 585 1.50 -12.83 31.73
N GLN A 586 1.77 -14.11 32.01
CA GLN A 586 2.95 -14.68 32.63
C GLN A 586 3.26 -16.03 31.97
N LEU A 587 4.47 -16.56 32.20
CA LEU A 587 4.82 -17.91 31.75
C LEU A 587 4.06 -18.96 32.56
N LEU A 588 3.30 -19.80 31.86
CA LEU A 588 2.52 -20.90 32.42
C LEU A 588 3.14 -22.23 31.99
N GLU A 589 3.51 -23.07 32.96
CA GLU A 589 3.96 -24.44 32.70
C GLU A 589 2.76 -25.31 32.30
N LEU A 590 2.84 -25.94 31.13
CA LEU A 590 1.79 -26.75 30.55
C LEU A 590 1.90 -28.21 31.03
N ASN A 591 0.73 -28.79 31.31
CA ASN A 591 0.57 -30.18 31.70
C ASN A 591 -0.78 -30.71 31.19
N GLU A 592 -1.07 -31.98 31.43
CA GLU A 592 -2.30 -32.64 30.95
C GLU A 592 -3.60 -31.98 31.45
N LYS A 593 -3.56 -31.22 32.55
CA LYS A 593 -4.74 -30.56 33.13
C LYS A 593 -5.06 -29.20 32.50
N ASN A 594 -4.05 -28.45 32.04
CA ASN A 594 -4.23 -27.05 31.59
C ASN A 594 -3.94 -26.81 30.10
N ILE A 595 -3.33 -27.78 29.39
CA ILE A 595 -2.92 -27.57 27.99
C ILE A 595 -4.09 -27.16 27.08
N TRP A 596 -5.24 -27.82 27.22
CA TRP A 596 -6.38 -27.56 26.34
C TRP A 596 -7.12 -26.27 26.66
N SER A 597 -7.30 -25.93 27.93
CA SER A 597 -7.89 -24.63 28.31
C SER A 597 -6.98 -23.46 27.93
N THR A 598 -5.66 -23.64 28.03
CA THR A 598 -4.67 -22.65 27.58
C THR A 598 -4.71 -22.49 26.06
N PHE A 599 -4.76 -23.60 25.32
CA PHE A 599 -4.89 -23.58 23.87
C PHE A 599 -6.19 -22.90 23.43
N ASP A 600 -7.33 -23.25 24.02
CA ASP A 600 -8.63 -22.68 23.65
C ASP A 600 -8.67 -21.16 23.89
N LYS A 601 -7.94 -20.64 24.88
CA LYS A 601 -7.77 -19.21 25.14
C LYS A 601 -6.82 -18.53 24.14
N LEU A 602 -5.58 -19.04 24.00
CA LEU A 602 -4.55 -18.39 23.18
C LEU A 602 -4.82 -18.52 21.68
N SER A 603 -5.50 -19.58 21.24
CA SER A 603 -5.91 -19.75 19.83
C SER A 603 -6.98 -18.77 19.37
N GLN A 604 -7.56 -17.95 20.25
CA GLN A 604 -8.45 -16.84 19.85
C GLN A 604 -7.68 -15.59 19.41
N LEU A 605 -6.39 -15.49 19.72
CA LEU A 605 -5.58 -14.31 19.39
C LEU A 605 -5.22 -14.31 17.91
N ASN A 606 -5.48 -13.20 17.21
CA ASN A 606 -5.12 -13.04 15.78
C ASN A 606 -3.63 -13.21 15.52
N PHE A 607 -2.82 -12.79 16.48
CA PHE A 607 -1.38 -12.92 16.48
C PHE A 607 -0.87 -12.96 17.91
N SER A 608 0.34 -13.49 18.07
CA SER A 608 1.05 -13.47 19.33
C SER A 608 2.28 -12.58 19.24
N LEU A 609 2.62 -11.94 20.37
CA LEU A 609 3.86 -11.22 20.61
C LEU A 609 4.58 -11.91 21.76
N PHE A 610 5.20 -13.06 21.46
CA PHE A 610 5.86 -13.84 22.49
C PHE A 610 7.00 -13.04 23.15
N PRO A 611 6.96 -12.80 24.48
CA PRO A 611 7.93 -11.98 25.17
C PRO A 611 9.20 -12.78 25.46
N LEU A 612 10.13 -12.79 24.49
CA LEU A 612 11.38 -13.55 24.57
C LEU A 612 12.22 -13.22 25.82
N TYR A 613 12.10 -12.00 26.35
CA TYR A 613 12.77 -11.56 27.58
C TYR A 613 12.30 -12.27 28.85
N THR A 614 11.22 -13.06 28.78
CA THR A 614 10.75 -13.88 29.91
C THR A 614 11.42 -15.24 29.99
N ILE A 615 12.16 -15.65 28.94
CA ILE A 615 12.89 -16.92 28.88
C ILE A 615 14.13 -16.83 29.77
N PRO A 616 14.24 -17.59 30.87
CA PRO A 616 15.39 -17.51 31.77
C PRO A 616 16.65 -18.16 31.18
N ASP A 617 16.54 -19.40 30.71
CA ASP A 617 17.66 -20.23 30.25
C ASP A 617 17.70 -20.30 28.71
N VAL A 618 18.03 -19.18 28.05
CA VAL A 618 17.99 -19.06 26.57
C VAL A 618 18.76 -20.17 25.86
N GLU A 619 19.95 -20.54 26.33
CA GLU A 619 20.83 -21.57 25.72
C GLU A 619 20.23 -22.98 25.68
N LYS A 620 19.17 -23.22 26.46
CA LYS A 620 18.51 -24.53 26.60
C LYS A 620 17.05 -24.48 26.17
N SER A 621 16.65 -23.40 25.52
CA SER A 621 15.26 -23.08 25.23
C SER A 621 15.00 -23.06 23.74
N VAL A 622 13.89 -23.67 23.31
CA VAL A 622 13.38 -23.52 21.94
C VAL A 622 11.96 -22.97 21.97
N VAL A 623 11.72 -21.94 21.15
CA VAL A 623 10.38 -21.39 20.91
C VAL A 623 9.83 -22.01 19.64
N ILE A 624 8.68 -22.68 19.75
CA ILE A 624 7.96 -23.23 18.61
C ILE A 624 6.86 -22.25 18.26
N THR A 625 6.86 -21.80 17.01
CA THR A 625 5.93 -20.79 16.51
C THR A 625 5.27 -21.20 15.21
N LYS A 626 4.11 -20.63 14.96
CA LYS A 626 3.39 -20.63 13.69
C LYS A 626 2.70 -19.27 13.61
N CYS A 627 2.90 -18.56 12.51
CA CYS A 627 2.39 -17.20 12.37
C CYS A 627 1.74 -16.97 11.00
N ASN A 628 0.84 -15.98 10.97
CA ASN A 628 0.40 -15.29 9.77
C ASN A 628 1.25 -14.02 9.57
N SER A 629 0.88 -13.17 8.62
CA SER A 629 1.56 -11.89 8.37
C SER A 629 1.07 -10.75 9.29
N GLN A 630 0.21 -11.01 10.27
CA GLN A 630 -0.32 -10.02 11.18
C GLN A 630 0.54 -9.97 12.44
N SER A 631 1.20 -8.84 12.68
CA SER A 631 1.70 -8.42 14.00
C SER A 631 2.27 -7.00 13.86
N PRO A 632 2.43 -6.28 14.97
CA PRO A 632 3.17 -5.04 14.92
C PRO A 632 4.66 -5.28 14.67
N ASN A 633 5.31 -4.28 14.08
CA ASN A 633 6.75 -4.17 14.10
C ASN A 633 7.19 -3.90 15.54
N LEU A 634 8.44 -4.23 15.87
CA LEU A 634 8.92 -3.96 17.22
C LEU A 634 8.99 -2.45 17.48
N SER A 635 9.28 -1.65 16.45
CA SER A 635 9.22 -0.18 16.51
C SER A 635 7.82 0.39 16.76
N ASP A 636 6.73 -0.31 16.40
CA ASP A 636 5.37 0.20 16.65
C ASP A 636 5.01 0.15 18.13
N LEU A 637 5.67 -0.73 18.90
CA LEU A 637 5.45 -0.92 20.32
C LEU A 637 6.28 0.05 21.18
N ASP A 638 6.95 1.02 20.56
CA ASP A 638 7.77 2.01 21.24
C ASP A 638 7.03 2.63 22.44
N GLN A 639 7.78 2.96 23.50
CA GLN A 639 7.28 3.45 24.78
C GLN A 639 6.44 2.45 25.62
N SER A 640 6.09 1.26 25.11
CA SER A 640 5.41 0.24 25.92
C SER A 640 6.35 -0.48 26.90
N LYS A 641 5.77 -1.12 27.93
CA LYS A 641 6.50 -2.00 28.85
C LYS A 641 7.13 -3.17 28.09
N PHE A 642 6.39 -3.79 27.16
CA PHE A 642 6.90 -4.85 26.28
C PHE A 642 8.16 -4.43 25.54
N TYR A 643 8.13 -3.27 24.90
CA TYR A 643 9.27 -2.75 24.13
C TYR A 643 10.46 -2.46 25.03
N THR A 644 10.24 -1.83 26.18
CA THR A 644 11.31 -1.49 27.13
C THR A 644 12.02 -2.76 27.65
N SER A 645 11.25 -3.79 28.02
CA SER A 645 11.79 -5.09 28.44
C SER A 645 12.50 -5.82 27.31
N SER A 646 11.91 -5.85 26.12
CA SER A 646 12.51 -6.46 24.92
C SER A 646 13.82 -5.79 24.55
N LYS A 647 13.85 -4.46 24.52
CA LYS A 647 15.05 -3.64 24.29
C LYS A 647 16.18 -3.99 25.25
N SER A 648 15.89 -4.03 26.56
CA SER A 648 16.87 -4.35 27.59
C SER A 648 17.46 -5.74 27.40
N PHE A 649 16.59 -6.73 27.15
CA PHE A 649 16.99 -8.11 26.94
C PHE A 649 17.80 -8.31 25.65
N LEU A 650 17.27 -7.86 24.51
CA LEU A 650 17.88 -8.06 23.18
C LEU A 650 19.25 -7.39 23.04
N SER A 651 19.52 -6.32 23.81
CA SER A 651 20.85 -5.67 23.83
C SER A 651 21.99 -6.56 24.37
N LYS A 652 21.65 -7.62 25.10
CA LYS A 652 22.59 -8.56 25.74
C LYS A 652 22.32 -10.01 25.35
N ALA A 653 21.25 -10.26 24.61
CA ALA A 653 20.78 -11.59 24.34
C ALA A 653 21.70 -12.30 23.35
N ILE A 654 21.98 -13.55 23.65
CA ILE A 654 22.44 -14.51 22.65
C ILE A 654 21.26 -14.93 21.75
N PRO A 655 21.51 -15.35 20.50
CA PRO A 655 20.42 -15.76 19.61
C PRO A 655 19.61 -16.95 20.15
N ILE A 656 18.28 -16.80 20.22
CA ILE A 656 17.34 -17.81 20.74
C ILE A 656 16.95 -18.80 19.63
N HIS A 657 16.87 -20.10 19.94
CA HIS A 657 16.32 -21.09 19.01
C HIS A 657 14.83 -20.87 18.78
N VAL A 658 14.47 -20.63 17.51
CA VAL A 658 13.08 -20.52 17.07
C VAL A 658 12.85 -21.54 15.96
N TYR A 659 11.87 -22.42 16.18
CA TYR A 659 11.42 -23.40 15.20
C TYR A 659 10.03 -23.01 14.68
N ASN A 660 9.96 -22.63 13.41
CA ASN A 660 8.70 -22.30 12.76
C ASN A 660 8.11 -23.54 12.09
N ILE A 661 6.98 -24.02 12.62
CA ILE A 661 6.22 -25.13 12.01
C ILE A 661 5.34 -24.68 10.83
N GLY A 662 5.23 -23.37 10.61
CA GLY A 662 4.59 -22.75 9.45
C GLY A 662 5.57 -22.40 8.34
N GLN A 663 5.12 -21.58 7.39
CA GLN A 663 5.91 -21.11 6.24
C GLN A 663 6.34 -19.64 6.38
N ASN A 664 5.54 -18.85 7.11
CA ASN A 664 5.69 -17.39 7.20
C ASN A 664 6.12 -16.99 8.61
N LEU A 665 6.78 -15.83 8.70
CA LEU A 665 6.98 -15.11 9.95
C LEU A 665 6.08 -13.88 9.97
N ASN A 666 5.62 -13.50 11.16
CA ASN A 666 5.00 -12.20 11.35
C ASN A 666 6.08 -11.09 11.38
N PRO A 667 5.69 -9.81 11.19
CA PRO A 667 6.64 -8.70 11.17
C PRO A 667 7.59 -8.65 12.39
N TYR A 668 7.08 -8.85 13.60
CA TYR A 668 7.90 -8.94 14.82
C TYR A 668 9.04 -9.97 14.72
N LEU A 669 8.74 -11.24 14.42
CA LEU A 669 9.75 -12.29 14.32
C LEU A 669 10.66 -12.11 13.09
N GLN A 670 10.14 -11.53 12.01
CA GLN A 670 10.93 -11.20 10.82
C GLN A 670 12.00 -10.15 11.16
N THR A 671 11.65 -9.10 11.90
CA THR A 671 12.60 -8.10 12.40
C THR A 671 13.69 -8.75 13.26
N LEU A 672 13.32 -9.63 14.20
CA LEU A 672 14.31 -10.32 15.04
C LEU A 672 15.23 -11.25 14.23
N LYS A 673 14.69 -11.96 13.22
CA LYS A 673 15.48 -12.77 12.29
C LYS A 673 16.47 -11.90 11.50
N GLN A 674 16.04 -10.75 10.98
CA GLN A 674 16.89 -9.82 10.22
C GLN A 674 18.05 -9.28 11.05
N PHE A 675 17.82 -9.03 12.35
CA PHE A 675 18.86 -8.60 13.28
C PHE A 675 19.73 -9.74 13.83
N ASN A 676 19.59 -10.97 13.31
CA ASN A 676 20.33 -12.14 13.76
C ASN A 676 20.15 -12.46 15.27
N LEU A 677 18.97 -12.14 15.82
CA LEU A 677 18.63 -12.39 17.22
C LEU A 677 18.01 -13.78 17.43
N LEU A 678 17.80 -14.54 16.35
CA LEU A 678 17.16 -15.86 16.36
C LEU A 678 18.04 -16.89 15.65
N ARG A 679 18.24 -18.07 16.25
CA ARG A 679 18.66 -19.29 15.55
C ARG A 679 17.42 -19.88 14.88
N TYR A 680 17.09 -19.33 13.71
CA TYR A 680 15.84 -19.61 13.01
C TYR A 680 15.91 -20.89 12.15
N THR A 681 15.00 -21.81 12.43
CA THR A 681 14.76 -23.03 11.65
C THR A 681 13.29 -23.11 11.24
N THR A 682 13.03 -23.75 10.11
CA THR A 682 11.66 -23.99 9.62
C THR A 682 11.54 -25.42 9.15
N GLY A 683 10.39 -26.04 9.38
CA GLY A 683 10.12 -27.41 8.98
C GLY A 683 8.85 -27.97 9.58
N THR A 684 8.56 -29.22 9.27
CA THR A 684 7.38 -29.93 9.79
C THR A 684 7.54 -30.31 11.27
N ILE A 685 6.42 -30.62 11.94
CA ILE A 685 6.43 -31.19 13.30
C ILE A 685 7.20 -32.51 13.35
N ALA A 686 7.11 -33.35 12.30
CA ALA A 686 7.85 -34.60 12.22
C ALA A 686 9.38 -34.38 12.21
N GLN A 687 9.85 -33.41 11.43
CA GLN A 687 11.27 -33.02 11.41
C GLN A 687 11.72 -32.46 12.77
N PHE A 688 10.90 -31.65 13.42
CA PHE A 688 11.20 -31.15 14.77
C PHE A 688 11.35 -32.30 15.77
N ASN A 689 10.39 -33.22 15.79
CA ASN A 689 10.42 -34.37 16.69
C ASN A 689 11.69 -35.21 16.48
N GLN A 690 12.12 -35.40 15.23
CA GLN A 690 13.38 -36.07 14.91
C GLN A 690 14.59 -35.30 15.46
N GLN A 691 14.64 -33.97 15.30
CA GLN A 691 15.73 -33.13 15.80
C GLN A 691 15.83 -33.15 17.34
N VAL A 692 14.69 -33.09 18.03
CA VAL A 692 14.62 -33.21 19.49
C VAL A 692 15.10 -34.59 19.95
N GLN A 693 14.63 -35.68 19.32
CA GLN A 693 15.06 -37.04 19.67
C GLN A 693 16.57 -37.24 19.46
N GLN A 694 17.14 -36.63 18.42
CA GLN A 694 18.56 -36.73 18.08
C GLN A 694 19.44 -35.73 18.83
N ASN A 695 18.86 -34.71 19.49
CA ASN A 695 19.57 -33.55 20.05
C ASN A 695 20.48 -32.86 19.02
N ARG A 696 20.00 -32.77 17.77
CA ARG A 696 20.76 -32.22 16.65
C ARG A 696 19.88 -31.26 15.86
N PHE A 697 20.32 -30.02 15.75
CA PHE A 697 19.59 -28.98 15.04
C PHE A 697 20.47 -28.38 13.93
N PRO A 698 19.89 -28.04 12.77
CA PRO A 698 20.62 -27.38 11.70
C PRO A 698 20.85 -25.92 12.07
N GLU A 699 22.11 -25.49 12.06
CA GLU A 699 22.51 -24.11 12.31
C GLU A 699 23.45 -23.62 11.22
N GLN A 700 23.44 -22.32 10.96
CA GLN A 700 24.42 -21.72 10.05
C GLN A 700 25.72 -21.46 10.79
N GLN A 701 26.83 -21.73 10.11
CA GLN A 701 28.14 -21.35 10.62
C GLN A 701 28.27 -19.83 10.65
N GLU A 702 28.49 -19.27 11.83
CA GLU A 702 28.81 -17.85 12.03
C GLU A 702 30.33 -17.66 12.05
N LEU A 703 30.82 -16.70 11.27
CA LEU A 703 32.23 -16.29 11.25
C LEU A 703 32.28 -14.76 11.37
N ASP A 704 33.26 -14.22 12.09
CA ASP A 704 33.36 -12.78 12.29
C ASP A 704 33.62 -12.03 10.98
N ASN A 705 34.43 -12.62 10.10
CA ASN A 705 34.78 -12.10 8.79
C ASN A 705 33.91 -12.65 7.64
N ALA A 706 32.78 -13.29 7.93
CA ALA A 706 31.86 -13.74 6.88
C ALA A 706 30.40 -13.47 7.22
N ILE A 707 29.58 -13.36 6.19
CA ILE A 707 28.14 -13.22 6.28
C ILE A 707 27.50 -14.35 5.48
N SER A 708 26.56 -15.06 6.09
CA SER A 708 25.79 -16.13 5.45
C SER A 708 24.38 -15.64 5.11
N ILE A 709 23.98 -15.78 3.84
CA ILE A 709 22.65 -15.43 3.34
C ILE A 709 21.88 -16.73 3.08
N LYS A 710 21.04 -17.13 4.04
CA LYS A 710 20.37 -18.45 4.05
C LYS A 710 19.55 -18.74 2.79
N SER A 711 18.77 -17.76 2.31
CA SER A 711 17.91 -17.91 1.13
C SER A 711 18.69 -18.31 -0.13
N SER A 712 19.91 -17.81 -0.30
CA SER A 712 20.75 -18.09 -1.48
C SER A 712 21.80 -19.19 -1.26
N ARG A 713 21.89 -19.71 -0.03
CA ARG A 713 23.01 -20.56 0.45
C ARG A 713 24.38 -19.98 0.09
N LEU A 714 24.52 -18.66 0.18
CA LEU A 714 25.73 -17.92 -0.12
C LEU A 714 26.42 -17.48 1.18
N MET A 715 27.73 -17.64 1.26
CA MET A 715 28.56 -17.02 2.29
C MET A 715 29.52 -16.03 1.63
N ILE A 716 29.52 -14.77 2.07
CA ILE A 716 30.44 -13.73 1.62
C ILE A 716 31.52 -13.54 2.69
N GLN A 717 32.77 -13.80 2.33
CA GLN A 717 33.93 -13.73 3.23
C GLN A 717 34.81 -12.51 2.91
N GLU A 718 35.13 -11.73 3.93
CA GLU A 718 36.04 -10.57 3.93
C GLU A 718 37.47 -11.04 4.24
N SER A 719 38.44 -10.59 3.43
CA SER A 719 39.88 -10.84 3.63
C SER A 719 40.70 -9.59 3.31
N ALA A 720 41.89 -9.48 3.91
CA ALA A 720 42.85 -8.41 3.60
C ALA A 720 43.63 -8.65 2.30
N ASP A 721 43.67 -9.89 1.80
CA ASP A 721 44.37 -10.24 0.58
C ASP A 721 43.69 -9.62 -0.64
N THR A 722 44.46 -9.03 -1.56
CA THR A 722 43.96 -8.55 -2.85
C THR A 722 43.71 -9.72 -3.79
N THR A 723 42.58 -9.70 -4.50
CA THR A 723 42.14 -10.83 -5.34
C THR A 723 41.75 -10.32 -6.72
N SER A 724 41.62 -11.22 -7.70
CA SER A 724 41.15 -10.86 -9.06
C SER A 724 39.82 -10.11 -8.97
N ASP A 725 39.82 -8.83 -9.37
CA ASP A 725 38.72 -7.88 -9.21
C ASP A 725 37.69 -7.98 -10.35
N GLN A 726 37.19 -9.19 -10.60
CA GLN A 726 36.23 -9.48 -11.66
C GLN A 726 34.80 -9.69 -11.13
N ALA A 727 34.62 -9.79 -9.81
CA ALA A 727 33.29 -9.90 -9.25
C ALA A 727 32.60 -8.53 -9.19
N PRO A 728 31.26 -8.50 -9.33
CA PRO A 728 30.48 -7.28 -9.15
C PRO A 728 30.62 -6.67 -7.74
N ASP A 729 30.70 -5.34 -7.70
CA ASP A 729 30.75 -4.49 -6.50
C ASP A 729 29.56 -4.69 -5.53
N HIS A 730 28.45 -5.21 -6.04
CA HIS A 730 27.28 -5.67 -5.28
C HIS A 730 27.60 -6.66 -4.15
N LEU A 731 28.72 -7.40 -4.21
CA LEU A 731 29.18 -8.25 -3.10
C LEU A 731 29.45 -7.44 -1.82
N LEU A 732 30.14 -6.30 -1.94
CA LEU A 732 30.37 -5.41 -0.81
C LEU A 732 29.06 -4.82 -0.30
N ARG A 733 28.12 -4.49 -1.19
CA ARG A 733 26.80 -3.94 -0.81
C ARG A 733 26.00 -4.92 0.05
N LEU A 734 25.91 -6.18 -0.38
CA LEU A 734 25.26 -7.23 0.41
C LEU A 734 26.00 -7.49 1.72
N PHE A 735 27.33 -7.64 1.68
CA PHE A 735 28.12 -7.88 2.89
C PHE A 735 27.94 -6.76 3.93
N ALA A 736 28.07 -5.50 3.52
CA ALA A 736 27.94 -4.36 4.40
C ALA A 736 26.54 -4.25 5.02
N TYR A 737 25.48 -4.47 4.23
CA TYR A 737 24.10 -4.42 4.72
C TYR A 737 23.87 -5.44 5.84
N HIS A 738 24.19 -6.71 5.58
CA HIS A 738 24.00 -7.78 6.55
C HIS A 738 24.92 -7.64 7.77
N LYS A 739 26.16 -7.14 7.59
CA LYS A 739 27.07 -6.81 8.70
C LYS A 739 26.52 -5.68 9.58
N ILE A 740 25.90 -4.66 8.98
CA ILE A 740 25.22 -3.59 9.72
C ILE A 740 24.03 -4.17 10.50
N LEU A 741 23.18 -4.98 9.88
CA LEU A 741 22.04 -5.61 10.58
C LEU A 741 22.50 -6.49 11.76
N ARG A 742 23.55 -7.29 11.58
CA ARG A 742 24.14 -8.10 12.66
C ARG A 742 24.63 -7.23 13.82
N ASN A 743 25.33 -6.14 13.52
CA ASN A 743 26.00 -5.32 14.53
C ASN A 743 25.08 -4.28 15.18
N ILE A 744 24.01 -3.84 14.51
CA ILE A 744 23.07 -2.87 15.05
C ILE A 744 22.08 -3.51 16.01
N SER A 745 21.88 -4.83 15.94
CA SER A 745 20.89 -5.60 16.73
C SER A 745 20.81 -5.20 18.20
N ALA A 746 21.96 -5.01 18.86
CA ALA A 746 22.02 -4.64 20.28
C ALA A 746 21.66 -3.17 20.60
N THR A 747 21.80 -2.27 19.62
CA THR A 747 21.68 -0.80 19.82
C THR A 747 20.55 -0.15 19.02
N TYR A 748 19.99 -0.83 18.01
CA TYR A 748 18.89 -0.31 17.19
C TYR A 748 17.72 0.16 18.05
N PHE A 749 17.35 -0.64 19.06
CA PHE A 749 16.27 -0.31 20.00
C PHE A 749 16.65 0.77 21.02
N GLN A 750 17.92 1.14 21.12
CA GLN A 750 18.38 2.21 22.01
C GLN A 750 18.06 3.61 21.49
N LYS A 751 17.75 3.76 20.19
CA LYS A 751 17.56 5.04 19.49
C LYS A 751 18.78 5.98 19.51
N ASP A 752 19.88 5.57 20.14
CA ASP A 752 21.23 6.14 20.04
C ASP A 752 21.99 5.53 18.85
N TYR A 753 21.38 5.51 17.66
CA TYR A 753 21.97 4.89 16.46
C TYR A 753 23.09 5.72 15.80
N THR A 754 23.68 6.65 16.54
CA THR A 754 24.84 7.46 16.16
C THR A 754 26.15 6.67 16.27
N ASN A 755 26.17 5.40 15.83
CA ASN A 755 27.41 4.64 15.73
C ASN A 755 28.15 5.05 14.44
N PRO A 756 29.27 5.79 14.53
CA PRO A 756 29.97 6.30 13.34
C PRO A 756 30.51 5.18 12.44
N ASP A 757 30.85 4.02 13.00
CA ASP A 757 31.38 2.88 12.24
C ASP A 757 30.30 2.22 11.39
N LEU A 758 29.07 2.10 11.90
CA LEU A 758 27.93 1.58 11.11
C LEU A 758 27.59 2.51 9.95
N LEU A 759 27.58 3.83 10.21
CA LEU A 759 27.38 4.83 9.16
C LEU A 759 28.52 4.79 8.13
N LYS A 760 29.77 4.65 8.56
CA LYS A 760 30.92 4.53 7.67
C LYS A 760 30.83 3.30 6.76
N ASN A 761 30.38 2.16 7.29
CA ASN A 761 30.16 0.96 6.48
C ASN A 761 29.02 1.16 5.45
N ALA A 762 27.94 1.84 5.85
CA ALA A 762 26.84 2.18 4.95
C ALA A 762 27.28 3.15 3.86
N ASP A 763 28.06 4.17 4.22
CA ASP A 763 28.62 5.17 3.31
C ASP A 763 29.58 4.53 2.30
N GLN A 764 30.52 3.70 2.77
CA GLN A 764 31.50 3.01 1.92
C GLN A 764 30.82 2.14 0.85
N ALA A 765 29.81 1.35 1.25
CA ALA A 765 29.05 0.50 0.33
C ALA A 765 27.95 1.24 -0.43
N PHE A 766 27.65 2.48 -0.04
CA PHE A 766 26.59 3.32 -0.59
C PHE A 766 25.21 2.63 -0.55
N ILE A 767 24.76 2.27 0.66
CA ILE A 767 23.54 1.49 0.88
C ILE A 767 22.61 2.13 1.89
N VAL A 768 21.30 1.97 1.69
CA VAL A 768 20.26 2.32 2.67
C VAL A 768 20.20 1.25 3.77
N SER A 769 20.14 1.67 5.02
CA SER A 769 20.13 0.78 6.18
C SER A 769 19.38 1.43 7.35
N PRO A 770 19.20 0.75 8.50
CA PRO A 770 18.55 1.37 9.65
C PRO A 770 19.20 2.68 10.15
N VAL A 771 20.49 2.91 9.84
CA VAL A 771 21.23 4.13 10.25
C VAL A 771 21.39 5.18 9.15
N SER A 772 21.02 4.86 7.91
CA SER A 772 21.34 5.67 6.73
C SER A 772 20.15 5.82 5.78
N SER A 773 20.17 6.86 4.96
CA SER A 773 19.13 7.15 3.96
C SER A 773 19.78 7.81 2.75
N LEU A 774 19.17 7.65 1.57
CA LEU A 774 19.57 8.37 0.36
C LEU A 774 18.60 9.52 0.12
N ILE A 775 19.14 10.70 -0.17
CA ILE A 775 18.36 11.90 -0.46
C ILE A 775 18.88 12.63 -1.70
N VAL A 776 17.95 12.98 -2.59
CA VAL A 776 18.17 13.90 -3.72
C VAL A 776 17.62 15.26 -3.32
N LEU A 777 18.45 16.30 -3.45
CA LEU A 777 18.09 17.71 -3.24
C LEU A 777 18.37 18.49 -4.52
N GLU A 778 17.59 19.54 -4.75
CA GLU A 778 17.66 20.38 -5.93
C GLU A 778 19.02 21.05 -6.15
N THR A 779 19.65 21.59 -5.09
CA THR A 779 20.85 22.41 -5.22
C THR A 779 21.99 21.97 -4.31
N LYS A 780 23.23 22.25 -4.74
CA LYS A 780 24.44 22.05 -3.89
C LYS A 780 24.38 22.85 -2.58
N LYS A 781 23.76 24.04 -2.60
CA LYS A 781 23.58 24.87 -1.40
C LYS A 781 22.67 24.20 -0.38
N ASP A 782 21.67 23.45 -0.83
CA ASP A 782 20.80 22.70 0.09
C ASP A 782 21.57 21.58 0.77
N TYR A 783 22.41 20.86 0.02
CA TYR A 783 23.29 19.86 0.60
C TYR A 783 24.26 20.45 1.65
N GLU A 784 24.89 21.59 1.35
CA GLU A 784 25.76 22.30 2.29
C GLU A 784 25.00 22.78 3.54
N ARG A 785 23.78 23.30 3.36
CA ARG A 785 22.91 23.79 4.46
C ARG A 785 22.55 22.69 5.46
N PHE A 786 22.32 21.47 4.99
CA PHE A 786 21.97 20.33 5.85
C PHE A 786 23.17 19.48 6.27
N ASP A 787 24.40 19.91 5.94
CA ASP A 787 25.63 19.18 6.25
C ASP A 787 25.60 17.75 5.67
N ILE A 788 25.26 17.66 4.37
CA ILE A 788 25.17 16.42 3.59
C ILE A 788 26.22 16.45 2.48
N ASP A 789 27.41 15.98 2.83
CA ASP A 789 28.55 15.89 1.91
C ASP A 789 28.44 14.72 0.92
N GLU A 790 29.18 14.80 -0.18
CA GLU A 790 29.38 13.64 -1.04
C GLU A 790 30.33 12.63 -0.38
N SER A 791 29.92 11.35 -0.39
CA SER A 791 30.76 10.23 0.03
C SER A 791 32.05 10.19 -0.80
N LYS A 792 33.22 10.31 -0.18
CA LYS A 792 34.50 10.39 -0.92
C LYS A 792 35.05 9.02 -1.32
N ASN A 793 35.16 8.10 -0.34
CA ASN A 793 35.73 6.76 -0.50
C ASN A 793 34.62 5.69 -0.48
N SER A 794 33.69 5.76 -1.43
CA SER A 794 32.56 4.85 -1.54
C SER A 794 32.34 4.32 -2.94
N LEU A 795 31.52 3.27 -3.05
CA LEU A 795 31.07 2.71 -4.32
C LEU A 795 30.14 3.63 -5.13
N LYS A 796 29.71 4.78 -4.56
CA LYS A 796 28.72 5.71 -5.15
C LYS A 796 27.41 5.00 -5.54
N ASN A 797 26.51 5.71 -6.23
CA ASN A 797 25.26 5.12 -6.72
C ASN A 797 25.55 3.93 -7.63
N ALA A 798 24.92 2.79 -7.33
CA ALA A 798 24.98 1.63 -8.19
C ALA A 798 24.38 1.93 -9.58
N SER A 799 24.92 1.30 -10.62
CA SER A 799 24.37 1.33 -11.98
C SER A 799 24.57 -0.01 -12.71
N ILE A 800 23.61 -0.37 -13.57
CA ILE A 800 23.69 -1.54 -14.46
C ILE A 800 24.91 -1.46 -15.40
N GLN A 801 25.34 -0.26 -15.77
CA GLN A 801 26.44 -0.04 -16.71
C GLN A 801 27.84 -0.04 -16.04
N SER A 802 27.92 0.18 -14.73
CA SER A 802 29.19 0.38 -14.00
C SER A 802 29.55 -0.77 -13.06
N SER A 803 29.17 -2.01 -13.37
CA SER A 803 29.31 -3.16 -12.46
C SER A 803 30.75 -3.73 -12.39
N GLY A 804 31.72 -2.87 -12.11
CA GLY A 804 33.15 -3.13 -12.00
C GLY A 804 33.80 -1.80 -11.67
N ALA A 805 34.81 -1.81 -10.80
CA ALA A 805 35.50 -0.61 -10.34
C ALA A 805 35.79 0.36 -11.51
N ALA A 806 35.60 1.65 -11.26
CA ALA A 806 35.92 2.73 -12.18
C ALA A 806 37.37 2.60 -12.72
N PRO A 807 37.66 3.19 -13.90
CA PRO A 807 38.88 2.99 -14.69
C PRO A 807 40.17 2.85 -13.88
N GLU A 808 40.86 1.73 -14.03
CA GLU A 808 42.21 1.56 -13.49
C GLU A 808 43.17 2.64 -14.06
N PRO A 809 44.26 3.01 -13.36
CA PRO A 809 45.16 4.11 -13.74
C PRO A 809 45.65 4.14 -15.20
N HIS A 810 45.65 3.01 -15.90
CA HIS A 810 46.04 2.91 -17.30
C HIS A 810 44.96 3.39 -18.30
N GLU A 811 43.68 3.37 -17.94
CA GLU A 811 42.58 3.94 -18.74
C GLU A 811 42.58 5.48 -18.68
N TRP A 812 42.95 6.07 -17.54
CA TRP A 812 43.26 7.50 -17.45
C TRP A 812 44.41 7.90 -18.38
N VAL A 813 45.44 7.05 -18.48
CA VAL A 813 46.55 7.27 -19.40
C VAL A 813 46.09 7.21 -20.86
N LEU A 814 45.15 6.31 -21.22
CA LEU A 814 44.59 6.25 -22.58
C LEU A 814 43.71 7.46 -22.92
N ILE A 815 42.88 7.93 -21.97
CA ILE A 815 42.07 9.15 -22.13
C ILE A 815 42.98 10.37 -22.30
N ILE A 816 44.03 10.48 -21.47
CA ILE A 816 45.04 11.54 -21.59
C ILE A 816 45.75 11.44 -22.93
N LEU A 817 46.15 10.24 -23.39
CA LEU A 817 46.82 10.03 -24.67
C LEU A 817 45.91 10.41 -25.86
N CYS A 818 44.65 9.98 -25.88
CA CYS A 818 43.69 10.33 -26.92
C CYS A 818 43.38 11.84 -26.94
N THR A 819 43.24 12.46 -25.77
CA THR A 819 43.04 13.91 -25.65
C THR A 819 44.28 14.67 -26.14
N SER A 820 45.48 14.16 -25.86
CA SER A 820 46.75 14.71 -26.35
C SER A 820 46.86 14.62 -27.87
N ILE A 821 46.46 13.50 -28.47
CA ILE A 821 46.45 13.30 -29.93
C ILE A 821 45.42 14.22 -30.60
N MET A 822 44.22 14.38 -30.03
CA MET A 822 43.22 15.33 -30.55
C MET A 822 43.72 16.78 -30.49
N ILE A 823 44.37 17.18 -29.39
CA ILE A 823 44.98 18.51 -29.27
C ILE A 823 46.10 18.69 -30.31
N TYR A 824 46.94 17.67 -30.52
CA TYR A 824 48.01 17.69 -31.53
C TYR A 824 47.44 17.85 -32.96
N VAL A 825 46.41 17.09 -33.32
CA VAL A 825 45.75 17.18 -34.63
C VAL A 825 45.03 18.52 -34.80
N TYR A 826 44.38 19.03 -33.75
CA TYR A 826 43.76 20.35 -33.76
C TYR A 826 44.81 21.45 -34.00
N CYS A 827 45.93 21.42 -33.28
CA CYS A 827 47.05 22.35 -33.49
C CYS A 827 47.66 22.22 -34.90
N GLN A 828 47.82 21.01 -35.44
CA GLN A 828 48.28 20.81 -36.82
C GLN A 828 47.29 21.39 -37.84
N SER A 829 45.98 21.23 -37.63
CA SER A 829 44.94 21.76 -38.53
C SER A 829 44.89 23.30 -38.54
N VAL A 830 45.14 23.93 -37.38
CA VAL A 830 45.23 25.39 -37.25
C VAL A 830 46.53 25.91 -37.89
N HIS A 831 47.63 25.15 -37.78
CA HIS A 831 48.90 25.49 -38.44
C HIS A 831 48.81 25.32 -39.97
N PHE A 832 48.15 24.27 -40.46
CA PHE A 832 47.92 24.04 -41.90
C PHE A 832 46.98 25.09 -42.51
N LYS A 833 45.98 25.59 -41.77
CA LYS A 833 45.15 26.73 -42.21
C LYS A 833 45.95 28.03 -42.28
N LYS A 834 46.97 28.24 -41.44
CA LYS A 834 47.89 29.40 -41.50
C LYS A 834 48.96 29.28 -42.61
N LEU A 835 49.32 28.08 -43.06
CA LEU A 835 50.22 27.86 -44.20
C LEU A 835 49.50 27.93 -45.56
N ARG A 836 48.23 27.54 -45.63
CA ARG A 836 47.43 27.60 -46.87
C ARG A 836 47.09 29.04 -47.28
N SER A 837 47.08 30.00 -46.35
CA SER A 837 46.92 31.43 -46.67
C SER A 837 48.21 32.15 -47.09
N LYS A 838 49.35 31.44 -47.15
CA LYS A 838 50.64 31.97 -47.64
C LYS A 838 51.10 31.38 -48.98
N TRP A 839 50.31 30.48 -49.59
CA TRP A 839 50.62 29.83 -50.88
C TRP A 839 49.49 29.95 -51.93
N ALA A 840 48.56 30.88 -51.74
CA ALA A 840 47.62 31.31 -52.77
C ALA A 840 47.86 32.80 -53.08
N VAL A 841 48.97 33.06 -53.78
CA VAL A 841 49.25 34.24 -54.61
C VAL A 841 49.68 33.71 -55.97
#